data_AF-A0A175XZK8-F1
#
_entry.id   AF-A0A175XZK8-F1
#
_cell.length_a   1.000
_cell.length_b   1.000
_cell.length_c   1.000
_cell.angle_alpha   90.00
_cell.angle_beta   90.00
_cell.angle_gamma   90.00
#
_symmetry.space_group_name_H-M   'P 1'
#
loop_
_entity.id
_entity.type
_entity.pdbx_description
1 polymer ?
#
loop_
_entity_poly.entity_id
_entity_poly.type
_entity_poly.pdbx_seq_one_letter_code
_entity_poly.pdbx_strand_id
1 'polypeptide(L)'
;MPGRNALGYADHRPFTGIRSELVYGQQADGTLVHIDHVPRGLACACICPACGEVLIAYKGRIKTPYFGHGRGGASGCGRGAETNAHIWAKEVLEREKCILLPAVSASYGKLERIVHQSKMFMFAEARLERTLGDIVPDVILRTEKGDELLVEVHVTHACGDEKIAKLKERCLPTVEVHLGQWRTSQDREEIEAALLTAAPRNWLYNRKIEDAEAELVEEAAARAARAERERLRREQERQERERRDAEKEANGVAAAIRRALDAARSAAAQRRAAADPPTDRPDGGRVVTFPIPSFGFLAPSAVWQRRIYDRCIDDHQTLALTDGAVTPAQAAQAVRDLIHQDLTKPLEPQILASLRDRGVLGAAPHEAIDHYLDRLYWEGLLVMDASGRLKLGPEQIARLEQRRLAEQARDRRRRSLARSWRTIAEHLGGEADDVEVAWCAKLGRERGIDLDQLIERGGPAWDAFDQALLAVENMIAADGQPAGDLLCLPLEAELALAQERAQAALDKVRRGRVEELRSRALGILGPETEAWLSCPLPNGSSPTALAERGDAGLFAAIDCLRDAGRARDARIAAESLAKECRFKLRSAAPAALGAERANLFLRGHHPRLGAPPETYCVDERTLAVCLSLLGGPAGAPTRGKRR
;
A
#
# COMPACT_ATOMS: atom_id res chain seq x y z
N MET A 1 -9.37 115.04 -24.58
CA MET A 1 -9.64 114.08 -23.50
C MET A 1 -8.54 113.02 -23.52
N PRO A 2 -7.61 113.02 -22.55
CA PRO A 2 -6.62 111.96 -22.42
C PRO A 2 -7.31 110.67 -21.92
N GLY A 3 -7.10 109.53 -22.58
CA GLY A 3 -7.58 108.22 -22.07
C GLY A 3 -8.44 107.37 -23.01
N ARG A 4 -8.61 107.71 -24.30
CA ARG A 4 -9.24 106.80 -25.28
C ARG A 4 -8.19 106.06 -26.11
N ASN A 5 -8.29 104.73 -26.21
CA ASN A 5 -7.41 103.92 -27.08
C ASN A 5 -7.80 104.06 -28.56
N ALA A 6 -6.98 103.51 -29.47
CA ALA A 6 -7.18 103.61 -30.93
C ALA A 6 -8.51 103.03 -31.45
N LEU A 7 -9.26 102.32 -30.60
CA LEU A 7 -10.57 101.71 -30.88
C LEU A 7 -11.74 102.46 -30.21
N GLY A 8 -11.49 103.64 -29.61
CA GLY A 8 -12.53 104.53 -29.09
C GLY A 8 -12.99 104.29 -27.65
N TYR A 9 -12.37 103.34 -26.92
CA TYR A 9 -12.75 102.99 -25.55
C TYR A 9 -11.97 103.79 -24.49
N ALA A 10 -12.65 104.21 -23.42
CA ALA A 10 -12.05 104.93 -22.30
C ALA A 10 -11.37 103.97 -21.30
N ASP A 11 -10.10 104.23 -20.96
CA ASP A 11 -9.33 103.41 -20.01
C ASP A 11 -9.61 103.80 -18.57
N HIS A 12 -10.22 102.88 -17.81
CA HIS A 12 -10.62 103.10 -16.43
C HIS A 12 -9.61 102.56 -15.41
N ARG A 13 -8.61 101.77 -15.85
CA ARG A 13 -7.61 101.14 -14.97
C ARG A 13 -6.93 102.10 -13.98
N PRO A 14 -6.59 103.36 -14.36
CA PRO A 14 -5.97 104.30 -13.44
C PRO A 14 -6.86 104.72 -12.26
N PHE A 15 -8.18 104.55 -12.38
CA PHE A 15 -9.18 105.01 -11.41
C PHE A 15 -9.89 103.83 -10.70
N THR A 16 -9.45 102.61 -10.97
CA THR A 16 -9.96 101.38 -10.36
C THR A 16 -9.09 100.89 -9.20
N GLY A 17 -9.73 100.25 -8.22
CA GLY A 17 -9.03 99.58 -7.12
C GLY A 17 -8.50 98.20 -7.52
N ILE A 18 -7.89 97.48 -6.56
CA ILE A 18 -7.26 96.16 -6.75
C ILE A 18 -8.19 95.11 -7.38
N ARG A 19 -9.52 95.26 -7.22
CA ARG A 19 -10.54 94.37 -7.80
C ARG A 19 -11.14 94.89 -9.11
N SER A 20 -10.50 95.85 -9.76
CA SER A 20 -10.93 96.47 -11.02
C SER A 20 -12.29 97.20 -10.95
N GLU A 21 -12.76 97.55 -9.76
CA GLU A 21 -13.95 98.39 -9.52
C GLU A 21 -13.55 99.87 -9.49
N LEU A 22 -14.39 100.77 -10.02
CA LEU A 22 -14.10 102.20 -10.05
C LEU A 22 -14.20 102.78 -8.64
N VAL A 23 -13.12 103.34 -8.10
CA VAL A 23 -13.08 103.84 -6.71
C VAL A 23 -12.74 105.33 -6.60
N TYR A 24 -12.35 105.97 -7.70
CA TYR A 24 -12.16 107.41 -7.78
C TYR A 24 -13.17 108.06 -8.74
N GLY A 25 -13.75 109.18 -8.30
CA GLY A 25 -14.60 110.07 -9.09
C GLY A 25 -14.07 111.50 -9.07
N GLN A 26 -14.55 112.37 -9.95
CA GLN A 26 -14.13 113.76 -10.06
C GLN A 26 -15.28 114.71 -9.67
N GLN A 27 -15.01 115.70 -8.82
CA GLN A 27 -15.98 116.74 -8.45
C GLN A 27 -16.04 117.88 -9.47
N ALA A 28 -17.06 118.75 -9.38
CA ALA A 28 -17.28 119.84 -10.33
C ALA A 28 -16.14 120.87 -10.40
N ASP A 29 -15.32 121.00 -9.35
CA ASP A 29 -14.12 121.83 -9.32
C ASP A 29 -12.88 121.17 -9.97
N GLY A 30 -13.03 119.92 -10.43
CA GLY A 30 -12.00 119.14 -11.09
C GLY A 30 -11.21 118.20 -10.18
N THR A 31 -11.45 118.19 -8.87
CA THR A 31 -10.69 117.39 -7.90
C THR A 31 -11.06 115.91 -7.94
N LEU A 32 -10.08 115.01 -7.91
CA LEU A 32 -10.30 113.56 -7.78
C LEU A 32 -10.53 113.17 -6.31
N VAL A 33 -11.65 112.48 -6.05
CA VAL A 33 -12.09 112.07 -4.72
C VAL A 33 -12.31 110.55 -4.67
N HIS A 34 -11.83 109.92 -3.61
CA HIS A 34 -12.05 108.49 -3.38
C HIS A 34 -13.48 108.24 -2.92
N ILE A 35 -14.02 107.07 -3.26
CA ILE A 35 -15.39 106.66 -2.95
C ILE A 35 -15.69 106.81 -1.46
N ASP A 36 -14.75 106.54 -0.56
CA ASP A 36 -14.96 106.62 0.89
C ASP A 36 -15.24 108.03 1.41
N HIS A 37 -14.84 109.08 0.68
CA HIS A 37 -14.98 110.47 1.14
C HIS A 37 -16.20 111.21 0.58
N VAL A 38 -17.03 110.54 -0.24
CA VAL A 38 -18.25 111.15 -0.80
C VAL A 38 -19.54 110.61 -0.17
N PRO A 39 -20.63 111.39 -0.13
CA PRO A 39 -21.93 110.87 0.32
C PRO A 39 -22.45 109.77 -0.61
N ARG A 40 -23.28 108.87 -0.07
CA ARG A 40 -23.83 107.72 -0.81
C ARG A 40 -24.82 108.19 -1.90
N GLY A 41 -24.89 107.44 -3.00
CA GLY A 41 -25.84 107.62 -4.09
C GLY A 41 -25.44 108.73 -5.06
N LEU A 42 -26.42 109.29 -5.77
CA LEU A 42 -26.23 110.42 -6.70
C LEU A 42 -25.85 111.73 -5.97
N ALA A 43 -26.04 111.77 -4.65
CA ALA A 43 -25.63 112.91 -3.83
C ALA A 43 -24.10 113.12 -3.81
N CYS A 44 -23.30 112.15 -4.28
CA CYS A 44 -21.86 112.34 -4.44
C CYS A 44 -21.51 113.43 -5.46
N ALA A 45 -22.41 113.72 -6.40
CA ALA A 45 -22.24 114.71 -7.48
C ALA A 45 -20.91 114.58 -8.24
N CYS A 46 -20.38 113.34 -8.35
CA CYS A 46 -19.13 113.06 -9.03
C CYS A 46 -19.37 112.65 -10.49
N ILE A 47 -18.42 112.95 -11.36
CA ILE A 47 -18.32 112.42 -12.73
C ILE A 47 -17.14 111.47 -12.87
N CYS A 48 -17.17 110.60 -13.88
CA CYS A 48 -16.08 109.68 -14.16
C CYS A 48 -14.93 110.43 -14.83
N PRO A 49 -13.71 110.41 -14.27
CA PRO A 49 -12.57 111.10 -14.89
C PRO A 49 -12.11 110.47 -16.21
N ALA A 50 -12.50 109.22 -16.50
CA ALA A 50 -12.15 108.54 -17.75
C ALA A 50 -13.13 108.84 -18.90
N CYS A 51 -14.43 108.92 -18.63
CA CYS A 51 -15.46 109.07 -19.67
C CYS A 51 -16.32 110.34 -19.55
N GLY A 52 -16.27 111.04 -18.42
CA GLY A 52 -17.02 112.28 -18.14
C GLY A 52 -18.45 112.10 -17.65
N GLU A 53 -18.94 110.86 -17.52
CA GLU A 53 -20.34 110.56 -17.16
C GLU A 53 -20.62 110.62 -15.65
N VAL A 54 -21.87 110.88 -15.28
CA VAL A 54 -22.29 111.00 -13.87
C VAL A 54 -22.17 109.65 -13.13
N LEU A 55 -21.54 109.68 -11.96
CA LEU A 55 -21.34 108.53 -11.08
C LEU A 55 -22.35 108.48 -9.92
N ILE A 56 -22.61 107.26 -9.45
CA ILE A 56 -23.40 106.92 -8.27
C ILE A 56 -22.48 106.20 -7.27
N ALA A 57 -22.38 106.73 -6.06
CA ALA A 57 -21.57 106.12 -5.00
C ALA A 57 -22.33 104.98 -4.28
N TYR A 58 -21.87 103.73 -4.42
CA TYR A 58 -22.46 102.57 -3.73
C TYR A 58 -21.66 102.25 -2.46
N LYS A 59 -22.26 102.47 -1.28
CA LYS A 59 -21.65 102.21 0.04
C LYS A 59 -22.49 101.28 0.89
N GLY A 60 -22.25 99.97 0.83
CA GLY A 60 -22.99 98.94 1.58
C GLY A 60 -22.17 98.31 2.71
N ARG A 61 -22.82 97.62 3.66
CA ARG A 61 -22.14 96.93 4.78
C ARG A 61 -21.49 95.58 4.41
N ILE A 62 -21.78 95.03 3.22
CA ILE A 62 -21.36 93.68 2.79
C ILE A 62 -20.36 93.71 1.62
N LYS A 63 -20.47 94.68 0.71
CA LYS A 63 -19.58 94.84 -0.46
C LYS A 63 -18.72 96.08 -0.29
N THR A 64 -17.47 96.01 -0.77
CA THR A 64 -16.53 97.15 -0.79
C THR A 64 -17.15 98.35 -1.50
N PRO A 65 -17.01 99.58 -0.98
CA PRO A 65 -17.52 100.77 -1.65
C PRO A 65 -16.95 100.95 -3.05
N TYR A 66 -17.81 101.28 -4.02
CA TYR A 66 -17.39 101.60 -5.40
C TYR A 66 -18.32 102.64 -6.06
N PHE A 67 -17.84 103.26 -7.13
CA PHE A 67 -18.63 104.10 -8.03
C PHE A 67 -19.21 103.29 -9.20
N GLY A 68 -20.49 103.47 -9.49
CA GLY A 68 -21.11 102.96 -10.72
C GLY A 68 -21.68 104.09 -11.57
N HIS A 69 -21.76 103.90 -12.89
CA HIS A 69 -22.43 104.86 -13.78
C HIS A 69 -23.95 104.84 -13.54
N GLY A 70 -24.58 106.01 -13.54
CA GLY A 70 -26.05 106.13 -13.45
C GLY A 70 -26.75 105.58 -14.70
N ARG A 71 -27.98 105.05 -14.55
CA ARG A 71 -28.74 104.48 -15.68
C ARG A 71 -29.03 105.59 -16.70
N GLY A 72 -28.33 105.58 -17.82
CA GLY A 72 -28.61 106.44 -18.98
C GLY A 72 -27.41 106.99 -19.77
N GLY A 73 -26.16 106.85 -19.31
CA GLY A 73 -24.96 107.31 -20.05
C GLY A 73 -24.44 106.27 -21.07
N ALA A 74 -24.15 106.70 -22.29
CA ALA A 74 -23.91 105.84 -23.45
C ALA A 74 -22.58 105.05 -23.40
N SER A 75 -22.71 103.73 -23.63
CA SER A 75 -21.84 102.82 -24.39
C SER A 75 -20.33 102.99 -24.28
N GLY A 76 -19.67 102.13 -23.48
CA GLY A 76 -18.22 101.90 -23.62
C GLY A 76 -17.45 101.44 -22.38
N CYS A 77 -18.10 101.01 -21.29
CA CYS A 77 -17.41 100.73 -20.03
C CYS A 77 -17.85 99.39 -19.39
N GLY A 78 -17.28 98.27 -19.86
CA GLY A 78 -16.91 97.09 -19.07
C GLY A 78 -17.97 96.24 -18.34
N ARG A 79 -18.70 95.38 -19.07
CA ARG A 79 -19.06 94.00 -18.66
C ARG A 79 -19.04 93.09 -19.90
N GLY A 80 -18.13 92.11 -19.92
CA GLY A 80 -18.03 91.09 -20.97
C GLY A 80 -17.17 91.48 -22.17
N ALA A 81 -15.85 91.53 -22.00
CA ALA A 81 -14.95 91.51 -23.16
C ALA A 81 -14.84 90.06 -23.65
N GLU A 82 -15.40 89.79 -24.82
CA GLU A 82 -15.24 88.53 -25.53
C GLU A 82 -13.74 88.24 -25.77
N THR A 83 -13.30 86.99 -25.62
CA THR A 83 -11.87 86.65 -25.76
C THR A 83 -11.52 86.53 -27.25
N ASN A 84 -10.29 86.88 -27.67
CA ASN A 84 -9.86 86.77 -29.08
C ASN A 84 -10.19 85.41 -29.73
N ALA A 85 -10.01 84.30 -29.01
CA ALA A 85 -10.36 82.96 -29.49
C ALA A 85 -11.86 82.77 -29.79
N HIS A 86 -12.74 83.45 -29.06
CA HIS A 86 -14.20 83.37 -29.23
C HIS A 86 -14.65 84.18 -30.45
N ILE A 87 -14.09 85.38 -30.62
CA ILE A 87 -14.30 86.24 -31.80
C ILE A 87 -13.83 85.53 -33.07
N TRP A 88 -12.61 84.98 -33.04
CA TRP A 88 -12.06 84.26 -34.19
C TRP A 88 -12.79 82.96 -34.48
N ALA A 89 -13.26 82.23 -33.47
CA ALA A 89 -14.03 81.01 -33.70
C ALA A 89 -15.35 81.28 -34.42
N LYS A 90 -16.05 82.37 -34.06
CA LYS A 90 -17.25 82.82 -34.77
C LYS A 90 -16.93 83.18 -36.23
N GLU A 91 -15.90 83.97 -36.47
CA GLU A 91 -15.47 84.36 -37.82
C GLU A 91 -15.10 83.16 -38.69
N VAL A 92 -14.34 82.20 -38.14
CA VAL A 92 -13.92 80.98 -38.85
C VAL A 92 -15.13 80.12 -39.21
N LEU A 93 -16.09 79.91 -38.30
CA LEU A 93 -17.28 79.11 -38.60
C LEU A 93 -18.21 79.81 -39.59
N GLU A 94 -18.26 81.15 -39.58
CA GLU A 94 -18.99 81.92 -40.60
C GLU A 94 -18.37 81.75 -42.00
N ARG A 95 -17.04 81.74 -42.08
CA ARG A 95 -16.29 81.61 -43.33
C ARG A 95 -16.27 80.18 -43.87
N GLU A 96 -15.82 79.23 -43.06
CA GLU A 96 -15.55 77.84 -43.47
C GLU A 96 -16.82 76.97 -43.48
N LYS A 97 -17.81 77.30 -42.63
CA LYS A 97 -19.11 76.59 -42.53
C LYS A 97 -18.96 75.08 -42.40
N CYS A 98 -17.90 74.63 -41.77
CA CYS A 98 -17.66 73.21 -41.53
C CYS A 98 -17.13 73.00 -40.12
N ILE A 99 -17.39 71.83 -39.57
CA ILE A 99 -16.80 71.41 -38.30
C ILE A 99 -16.86 69.88 -38.17
N LEU A 100 -15.84 69.27 -37.58
CA LEU A 100 -15.87 67.85 -37.22
C LEU A 100 -16.79 67.65 -36.02
N LEU A 101 -17.85 66.88 -36.21
CA LEU A 101 -18.79 66.55 -35.14
C LEU A 101 -18.28 65.34 -34.34
N PRO A 102 -18.44 65.33 -33.00
CA PRO A 102 -18.10 64.17 -32.19
C PRO A 102 -19.01 62.98 -32.55
N ALA A 103 -18.54 61.76 -32.25
CA ALA A 103 -19.37 60.58 -32.37
C ALA A 103 -20.64 60.72 -31.52
N VAL A 104 -21.75 60.22 -32.02
CA VAL A 104 -23.02 60.13 -31.30
C VAL A 104 -23.04 58.75 -30.67
N SER A 105 -22.83 58.67 -29.37
CA SER A 105 -22.81 57.41 -28.62
C SER A 105 -23.69 57.50 -27.38
N ALA A 106 -24.44 56.44 -27.12
CA ALA A 106 -25.24 56.25 -25.92
C ALA A 106 -24.62 55.14 -25.07
N SER A 107 -24.76 55.24 -23.74
CA SER A 107 -24.29 54.22 -22.80
C SER A 107 -25.28 54.04 -21.67
N TYR A 108 -25.57 52.79 -21.30
CA TYR A 108 -26.38 52.45 -20.13
C TYR A 108 -25.80 51.23 -19.41
N GLY A 109 -25.32 51.43 -18.18
CA GLY A 109 -24.62 50.39 -17.41
C GLY A 109 -23.35 49.91 -18.11
N LYS A 110 -23.35 48.65 -18.58
CA LYS A 110 -22.25 48.05 -19.36
C LYS A 110 -22.50 48.04 -20.88
N LEU A 111 -23.63 48.58 -21.33
CA LEU A 111 -23.98 48.62 -22.74
C LEU A 111 -23.57 49.96 -23.33
N GLU A 112 -22.94 49.92 -24.49
CA GLU A 112 -22.60 51.10 -25.27
C GLU A 112 -23.05 50.90 -26.72
N ARG A 113 -23.51 51.99 -27.35
CA ARG A 113 -23.95 51.99 -28.74
C ARG A 113 -23.49 53.28 -29.41
N ILE A 114 -22.66 53.14 -30.45
CA ILE A 114 -22.30 54.25 -31.32
C ILE A 114 -23.36 54.33 -32.43
N VAL A 115 -24.16 55.40 -32.41
CA VAL A 115 -25.23 55.67 -33.39
C VAL A 115 -24.63 56.32 -34.65
N HIS A 116 -23.68 57.23 -34.47
CA HIS A 116 -22.93 57.85 -35.57
C HIS A 116 -21.46 58.03 -35.21
N GLN A 117 -20.58 57.75 -36.17
CA GLN A 117 -19.15 58.01 -36.03
C GLN A 117 -18.85 59.51 -36.14
N SER A 118 -17.74 59.93 -35.55
CA SER A 118 -17.24 61.30 -35.71
C SER A 118 -16.98 61.58 -37.19
N LYS A 119 -17.44 62.74 -37.68
CA LYS A 119 -17.38 63.08 -39.12
C LYS A 119 -17.31 64.59 -39.35
N MET A 120 -16.49 65.01 -40.31
CA MET A 120 -16.47 66.38 -40.83
C MET A 120 -17.81 66.69 -41.51
N PHE A 121 -18.49 67.74 -41.05
CA PHE A 121 -19.79 68.11 -41.56
C PHE A 121 -19.73 69.51 -42.18
N MET A 122 -20.30 69.63 -43.38
CA MET A 122 -20.40 70.89 -44.14
C MET A 122 -21.80 71.47 -44.00
N PHE A 123 -21.90 72.79 -43.88
CA PHE A 123 -23.14 73.53 -43.72
C PHE A 123 -23.30 74.56 -44.84
N ALA A 124 -24.54 74.85 -45.20
CA ALA A 124 -24.87 75.82 -46.24
C ALA A 124 -24.75 77.27 -45.73
N GLU A 125 -25.10 77.48 -44.46
CA GLU A 125 -25.18 78.79 -43.84
C GLU A 125 -24.66 78.74 -42.39
N ALA A 126 -24.07 79.86 -41.95
CA ALA A 126 -23.68 80.11 -40.58
C ALA A 126 -24.25 81.46 -40.13
N ARG A 127 -24.82 81.51 -38.93
CA ARG A 127 -25.41 82.72 -38.35
C ARG A 127 -24.80 83.00 -36.99
N LEU A 128 -24.17 84.15 -36.84
CA LEU A 128 -23.54 84.59 -35.60
C LEU A 128 -24.56 85.29 -34.68
N GLU A 129 -24.53 84.95 -33.39
CA GLU A 129 -25.23 85.66 -32.30
C GLU A 129 -26.73 85.92 -32.51
N ARG A 130 -27.43 85.02 -33.22
CA ARG A 130 -28.88 85.14 -33.40
C ARG A 130 -29.61 84.58 -32.19
N THR A 131 -30.42 85.43 -31.57
CA THR A 131 -31.29 85.04 -30.46
C THR A 131 -32.35 84.02 -30.90
N LEU A 132 -32.28 82.81 -30.35
CA LEU A 132 -33.31 81.77 -30.45
C LEU A 132 -34.16 81.80 -29.16
N GLY A 133 -35.09 82.77 -29.09
CA GLY A 133 -35.92 83.00 -27.90
C GLY A 133 -35.12 83.65 -26.76
N ASP A 134 -34.83 82.90 -25.71
CA ASP A 134 -33.97 83.31 -24.59
C ASP A 134 -32.58 82.63 -24.61
N ILE A 135 -32.29 81.83 -25.66
CA ILE A 135 -30.98 81.20 -25.87
C ILE A 135 -30.24 81.99 -26.95
N VAL A 136 -29.01 82.38 -26.67
CA VAL A 136 -28.10 82.95 -27.66
C VAL A 136 -26.92 82.00 -27.82
N PRO A 137 -26.88 81.20 -28.90
CA PRO A 137 -25.71 80.39 -29.26
C PRO A 137 -24.61 81.26 -29.85
N ASP A 138 -23.36 80.78 -29.80
CA ASP A 138 -22.26 81.49 -30.44
C ASP A 138 -22.37 81.45 -31.97
N VAL A 139 -22.68 80.28 -32.51
CA VAL A 139 -22.93 80.08 -33.94
C VAL A 139 -24.10 79.12 -34.15
N ILE A 140 -24.97 79.44 -35.11
CA ILE A 140 -25.97 78.52 -35.65
C ILE A 140 -25.51 78.11 -37.05
N LEU A 141 -25.23 76.83 -37.24
CA LEU A 141 -24.91 76.25 -38.53
C LEU A 141 -26.16 75.59 -39.12
N ARG A 142 -26.46 75.84 -40.39
CA ARG A 142 -27.67 75.33 -41.06
C ARG A 142 -27.33 74.54 -42.31
N THR A 143 -27.94 73.36 -42.47
CA THR A 143 -27.78 72.49 -43.64
C THR A 143 -28.63 72.98 -44.81
N GLU A 144 -28.38 72.48 -46.03
CA GLU A 144 -29.22 72.77 -47.21
C GLU A 144 -30.68 72.35 -47.02
N LYS A 145 -30.91 71.31 -46.20
CA LYS A 145 -32.26 70.80 -45.88
C LYS A 145 -32.97 71.62 -44.81
N GLY A 146 -32.29 72.60 -44.22
CA GLY A 146 -32.83 73.50 -43.20
C GLY A 146 -32.63 73.02 -41.77
N ASP A 147 -31.93 71.92 -41.53
CA ASP A 147 -31.58 71.45 -40.18
C ASP A 147 -30.55 72.40 -39.56
N GLU A 148 -30.69 72.70 -38.26
CA GLU A 148 -29.77 73.58 -37.54
C GLU A 148 -28.92 72.79 -36.54
N LEU A 149 -27.67 73.20 -36.38
CA LEU A 149 -26.75 72.77 -35.32
C LEU A 149 -26.26 74.03 -34.59
N LEU A 150 -26.41 74.02 -33.27
CA LEU A 150 -25.84 75.05 -32.42
C LEU A 150 -24.41 74.70 -32.06
N VAL A 151 -23.53 75.69 -32.10
CA VAL A 151 -22.14 75.56 -31.66
C VAL A 151 -21.90 76.54 -30.52
N GLU A 152 -21.41 76.01 -29.40
CA GLU A 152 -20.96 76.77 -28.24
C GLU A 152 -19.43 76.68 -28.16
N VAL A 153 -18.77 77.82 -27.95
CA VAL A 153 -17.31 77.90 -27.85
C VAL A 153 -16.93 78.10 -26.39
N HIS A 154 -16.34 77.06 -25.80
CA HIS A 154 -15.87 77.11 -24.43
C HIS A 154 -14.41 77.56 -24.38
N VAL A 155 -14.18 78.82 -23.95
CA VAL A 155 -12.82 79.37 -23.73
C VAL A 155 -12.45 79.49 -22.25
N THR A 156 -13.39 79.89 -21.39
CA THR A 156 -13.14 80.06 -19.93
C THR A 156 -14.10 79.29 -19.05
N HIS A 157 -15.35 79.20 -19.51
CA HIS A 157 -16.41 78.53 -18.80
C HIS A 157 -17.16 77.68 -19.81
N ALA A 158 -17.49 76.46 -19.40
CA ALA A 158 -18.39 75.61 -20.14
C ALA A 158 -19.80 76.22 -20.14
N CYS A 159 -20.62 75.78 -21.08
CA CYS A 159 -22.04 76.05 -21.12
C CYS A 159 -22.67 75.64 -19.79
N GLY A 160 -23.35 76.58 -19.13
CA GLY A 160 -23.94 76.34 -17.81
C GLY A 160 -25.16 75.40 -17.86
N ASP A 161 -25.41 74.69 -16.77
CA ASP A 161 -26.49 73.70 -16.66
C ASP A 161 -27.88 74.25 -17.02
N GLU A 162 -28.17 75.53 -16.69
CA GLU A 162 -29.44 76.18 -17.04
C GLU A 162 -29.61 76.30 -18.56
N LYS A 163 -28.53 76.66 -19.28
CA LYS A 163 -28.56 76.77 -20.74
C LYS A 163 -28.64 75.39 -21.39
N ILE A 164 -27.88 74.42 -20.88
CA ILE A 164 -27.96 73.01 -21.32
C ILE A 164 -29.39 72.48 -21.15
N ALA A 165 -30.04 72.72 -20.01
CA ALA A 165 -31.41 72.29 -19.77
C ALA A 165 -32.40 72.85 -20.80
N LYS A 166 -32.28 74.13 -21.15
CA LYS A 166 -33.11 74.77 -22.19
C LYS A 166 -32.84 74.22 -23.60
N LEU A 167 -31.58 73.89 -23.90
CA LEU A 167 -31.21 73.24 -25.18
C LEU A 167 -31.85 71.86 -25.30
N LYS A 168 -31.85 71.08 -24.21
CA LYS A 168 -32.52 69.78 -24.14
C LYS A 168 -34.04 69.90 -24.26
N GLU A 169 -34.67 70.80 -23.51
CA GLU A 169 -36.12 71.05 -23.53
C GLU A 169 -36.64 71.40 -24.93
N ARG A 170 -35.86 72.19 -25.69
CA ARG A 170 -36.21 72.60 -27.05
C ARG A 170 -35.75 71.63 -28.13
N CYS A 171 -35.14 70.52 -27.75
CA CYS A 171 -34.59 69.52 -28.65
C CYS A 171 -33.58 70.10 -29.68
N LEU A 172 -32.76 71.07 -29.28
CA LEU A 172 -31.83 71.77 -30.19
C LEU A 172 -30.44 71.11 -30.19
N PRO A 173 -30.02 70.43 -31.27
CA PRO A 173 -28.74 69.74 -31.32
C PRO A 173 -27.61 70.76 -31.16
N THR A 174 -26.75 70.51 -30.17
CA THR A 174 -25.72 71.48 -29.78
C THR A 174 -24.42 70.76 -29.50
N VAL A 175 -23.34 71.24 -30.11
CA VAL A 175 -21.97 70.81 -29.81
C VAL A 175 -21.25 71.93 -29.08
N GLU A 176 -20.54 71.58 -28.01
CA GLU A 176 -19.58 72.48 -27.38
C GLU A 176 -18.17 72.12 -27.85
N VAL A 177 -17.39 73.12 -28.24
CA VAL A 177 -15.98 72.97 -28.61
C VAL A 177 -15.11 73.70 -27.60
N HIS A 178 -14.16 72.98 -27.00
CA HIS A 178 -13.31 73.49 -25.94
C HIS A 178 -12.02 74.07 -26.49
N LEU A 179 -11.96 75.41 -26.57
CA LEU A 179 -10.81 76.18 -27.03
C LEU A 179 -9.98 76.81 -25.88
N GLY A 180 -10.19 76.38 -24.64
CA GLY A 180 -9.50 76.96 -23.48
C GLY A 180 -7.97 76.91 -23.56
N GLN A 181 -7.39 75.89 -24.22
CA GLN A 181 -5.94 75.77 -24.43
C GLN A 181 -5.37 76.88 -25.34
N TRP A 182 -6.19 77.46 -26.22
CA TRP A 182 -5.77 78.50 -27.16
C TRP A 182 -6.22 79.91 -26.72
N ARG A 183 -6.68 80.07 -25.47
CA ARG A 183 -7.20 81.33 -24.92
C ARG A 183 -6.28 82.54 -25.11
N THR A 184 -4.97 82.33 -25.05
CA THR A 184 -3.94 83.38 -25.17
C THR A 184 -3.13 83.27 -26.47
N SER A 185 -3.45 82.32 -27.36
CA SER A 185 -2.74 82.19 -28.62
C SER A 185 -3.02 83.42 -29.51
N GLN A 186 -1.99 83.88 -30.22
CA GLN A 186 -2.08 84.94 -31.21
C GLN A 186 -1.96 84.39 -32.64
N ASP A 187 -1.79 83.07 -32.78
CA ASP A 187 -1.72 82.36 -34.05
C ASP A 187 -3.14 82.00 -34.49
N ARG A 188 -3.57 82.57 -35.61
CA ARG A 188 -4.94 82.46 -36.10
C ARG A 188 -5.16 81.11 -36.77
N GLU A 189 -4.17 80.64 -37.53
CA GLU A 189 -4.19 79.36 -38.23
C GLU A 189 -4.27 78.17 -37.25
N GLU A 190 -3.58 78.27 -36.11
CA GLU A 190 -3.62 77.27 -35.04
C GLU A 190 -5.04 77.14 -34.41
N ILE A 191 -5.67 78.27 -34.09
CA ILE A 191 -7.02 78.32 -33.50
C ILE A 191 -8.07 77.76 -34.46
N GLU A 192 -7.92 78.06 -35.75
CA GLU A 192 -8.78 77.56 -36.81
C GLU A 192 -8.70 76.03 -36.94
N ALA A 193 -7.48 75.48 -37.05
CA ALA A 193 -7.28 74.02 -37.12
C ALA A 193 -7.86 73.32 -35.87
N ALA A 194 -7.66 73.92 -34.69
CA ALA A 194 -8.20 73.44 -33.43
C ALA A 194 -9.73 73.42 -33.44
N LEU A 195 -10.39 74.53 -33.78
CA LEU A 195 -11.84 74.64 -33.85
C LEU A 195 -12.46 73.62 -34.81
N LEU A 196 -11.94 73.55 -36.03
CA LEU A 196 -12.50 72.69 -37.06
C LEU A 196 -12.32 71.20 -36.74
N THR A 197 -11.18 70.78 -36.17
CA THR A 197 -10.83 69.35 -36.08
C THR A 197 -10.18 68.85 -34.79
N ALA A 198 -9.25 69.60 -34.18
CA ALA A 198 -8.41 69.03 -33.11
C ALA A 198 -8.95 69.24 -31.68
N ALA A 199 -9.67 70.33 -31.43
CA ALA A 199 -10.13 70.69 -30.10
C ALA A 199 -11.14 69.66 -29.54
N PRO A 200 -11.09 69.34 -28.22
CA PRO A 200 -12.08 68.49 -27.58
C PRO A 200 -13.49 69.05 -27.80
N ARG A 201 -14.44 68.15 -28.10
CA ARG A 201 -15.81 68.53 -28.44
C ARG A 201 -16.80 67.48 -27.97
N ASN A 202 -17.92 67.93 -27.41
CA ASN A 202 -18.94 67.05 -26.86
C ASN A 202 -20.34 67.52 -27.27
N TRP A 203 -21.27 66.58 -27.40
CA TRP A 203 -22.68 66.90 -27.55
C TRP A 203 -23.22 67.43 -26.22
N LEU A 204 -23.70 68.67 -26.18
CA LEU A 204 -24.50 69.16 -25.06
C LEU A 204 -25.92 68.59 -25.12
N TYR A 205 -26.43 68.43 -26.34
CA TYR A 205 -27.65 67.71 -26.63
C TYR A 205 -27.61 67.13 -28.05
N ASN A 206 -28.10 65.89 -28.19
CA ASN A 206 -28.40 65.26 -29.46
C ASN A 206 -29.50 64.23 -29.25
N ARG A 207 -30.64 64.41 -29.92
CA ARG A 207 -31.82 63.55 -29.76
C ARG A 207 -31.53 62.06 -29.97
N LYS A 208 -30.60 61.74 -30.87
CA LYS A 208 -30.22 60.36 -31.20
C LYS A 208 -29.47 59.66 -30.06
N ILE A 209 -28.84 60.42 -29.15
CA ILE A 209 -28.24 59.86 -27.94
C ILE A 209 -29.36 59.42 -27.00
N GLU A 210 -30.36 60.27 -26.75
CA GLU A 210 -31.48 59.94 -25.87
C GLU A 210 -32.30 58.74 -26.38
N ASP A 211 -32.60 58.69 -27.68
CA ASP A 211 -33.33 57.57 -28.27
C ASP A 211 -32.54 56.25 -28.11
N ALA A 212 -31.23 56.29 -28.36
CA ALA A 212 -30.37 55.11 -28.20
C ALA A 212 -30.17 54.72 -26.72
N GLU A 213 -30.12 55.68 -25.79
CA GLU A 213 -30.12 55.40 -24.35
C GLU A 213 -31.41 54.70 -23.91
N ALA A 214 -32.57 55.15 -24.39
CA ALA A 214 -33.85 54.51 -24.09
C ALA A 214 -33.90 53.06 -24.59
N GLU A 215 -33.42 52.78 -25.81
CA GLU A 215 -33.30 51.41 -26.33
C GLU A 215 -32.38 50.53 -25.46
N LEU A 216 -31.25 51.08 -24.99
CA LEU A 216 -30.32 50.34 -24.13
C LEU A 216 -30.91 50.03 -22.75
N VAL A 217 -31.75 50.92 -22.20
CA VAL A 217 -32.50 50.70 -20.95
C VAL A 217 -33.46 49.52 -21.10
N GLU A 218 -34.25 49.50 -22.18
CA GLU A 218 -35.17 48.39 -22.46
C GLU A 218 -34.42 47.07 -22.65
N GLU A 219 -33.30 47.09 -23.36
CA GLU A 219 -32.45 45.92 -23.56
C GLU A 219 -31.89 45.38 -22.25
N ALA A 220 -31.38 46.26 -21.38
CA ALA A 220 -30.88 45.88 -20.05
C ALA A 220 -31.99 45.28 -19.16
N ALA A 221 -33.19 45.88 -19.17
CA ALA A 221 -34.34 45.38 -18.44
C ALA A 221 -34.77 43.99 -18.96
N ALA A 222 -34.81 43.79 -20.28
CA ALA A 222 -35.13 42.51 -20.88
C ALA A 222 -34.10 41.42 -20.55
N ARG A 223 -32.80 41.76 -20.56
CA ARG A 223 -31.71 40.85 -20.15
C ARG A 223 -31.85 40.45 -18.67
N ALA A 224 -32.10 41.41 -17.78
CA ALA A 224 -32.29 41.16 -16.35
C ALA A 224 -33.51 40.26 -16.09
N ALA A 225 -34.64 40.53 -16.76
CA ALA A 225 -35.85 39.72 -16.63
C ALA A 225 -35.65 38.28 -17.12
N ARG A 226 -34.89 38.06 -18.21
CA ARG A 226 -34.54 36.71 -18.69
C ARG A 226 -33.66 35.96 -17.69
N ALA A 227 -32.64 36.63 -17.15
CA ALA A 227 -31.74 36.04 -16.17
C ALA A 227 -32.48 35.63 -14.88
N GLU A 228 -33.40 36.46 -14.39
CA GLU A 228 -34.19 36.14 -13.19
C GLU A 228 -35.14 34.96 -13.44
N ARG A 229 -35.81 34.90 -14.60
CA ARG A 229 -36.64 33.75 -14.99
C ARG A 229 -35.83 32.46 -15.04
N GLU A 230 -34.62 32.50 -15.59
CA GLU A 230 -33.74 31.34 -15.65
C GLU A 230 -33.29 30.90 -14.25
N ARG A 231 -32.93 31.85 -13.38
CA ARG A 231 -32.57 31.57 -11.99
C ARG A 231 -33.70 30.91 -11.21
N LEU A 232 -34.92 31.46 -11.31
CA LEU A 232 -36.11 30.88 -10.66
C LEU A 232 -36.41 29.47 -11.17
N ARG A 233 -36.26 29.22 -12.48
CA ARG A 233 -36.41 27.89 -13.05
C ARG A 233 -35.39 26.89 -12.49
N ARG A 234 -34.11 27.27 -12.44
CA ARG A 234 -33.04 26.42 -11.87
C ARG A 234 -33.26 26.11 -10.38
N GLU A 235 -33.77 27.09 -9.63
CA GLU A 235 -34.14 26.92 -8.23
C GLU A 235 -35.27 25.88 -8.07
N GLN A 236 -36.34 26.02 -8.87
CA GLN A 236 -37.46 25.07 -8.86
C GLN A 236 -37.04 23.66 -9.27
N GLU A 237 -36.23 23.52 -10.32
CA GLU A 237 -35.69 22.22 -10.76
C GLU A 237 -34.84 21.56 -9.67
N ARG A 238 -34.05 22.34 -8.92
CA ARG A 238 -33.25 21.83 -7.79
C ARG A 238 -34.14 21.36 -6.65
N GLN A 239 -35.11 22.16 -6.23
CA GLN A 239 -36.04 21.81 -5.16
C GLN A 239 -36.88 20.56 -5.51
N GLU A 240 -37.31 20.44 -6.77
CA GLU A 240 -38.02 19.24 -7.21
C GLU A 240 -37.14 18.00 -7.17
N ARG A 241 -35.86 18.12 -7.58
CA ARG A 241 -34.88 17.02 -7.51
C ARG A 241 -34.64 16.58 -6.07
N GLU A 242 -34.41 17.53 -5.16
CA GLU A 242 -34.22 17.25 -3.72
C GLU A 242 -35.44 16.56 -3.13
N ARG A 243 -36.65 17.02 -3.44
CA ARG A 243 -37.90 16.38 -2.99
C ARG A 243 -38.03 14.95 -3.53
N ARG A 244 -37.73 14.73 -4.82
CA ARG A 244 -37.78 13.38 -5.43
C ARG A 244 -36.76 12.44 -4.81
N ASP A 245 -35.55 12.92 -4.51
CA ASP A 245 -34.50 12.13 -3.88
C ASP A 245 -34.90 11.75 -2.44
N ALA A 246 -35.42 12.71 -1.66
CA ALA A 246 -35.94 12.46 -0.32
C ALA A 246 -37.14 11.49 -0.31
N GLU A 247 -38.06 11.61 -1.27
CA GLU A 247 -39.20 10.70 -1.41
C GLU A 247 -38.76 9.27 -1.78
N LYS A 248 -37.77 9.13 -2.67
CA LYS A 248 -37.17 7.84 -3.01
C LYS A 248 -36.49 7.19 -1.79
N GLU A 249 -35.76 7.97 -1.01
CA GLU A 249 -35.11 7.49 0.21
C GLU A 249 -36.14 7.01 1.24
N ALA A 250 -37.17 7.83 1.53
CA ALA A 250 -38.24 7.47 2.43
C ALA A 250 -38.99 6.19 1.99
N ASN A 251 -39.30 6.08 0.69
CA ASN A 251 -39.91 4.89 0.11
C ASN A 251 -39.00 3.67 0.19
N GLY A 252 -37.68 3.86 0.01
CA GLY A 252 -36.67 2.82 0.17
C GLY A 252 -36.62 2.27 1.59
N VAL A 253 -36.59 3.15 2.60
CA VAL A 253 -36.63 2.78 4.02
C VAL A 253 -37.93 2.05 4.36
N ALA A 254 -39.09 2.56 3.92
CA ALA A 254 -40.37 1.91 4.14
C ALA A 254 -40.44 0.51 3.50
N ALA A 255 -39.87 0.33 2.31
CA ALA A 255 -39.77 -0.97 1.66
C ALA A 255 -38.83 -1.93 2.40
N ALA A 256 -37.71 -1.43 2.94
CA ALA A 256 -36.79 -2.22 3.74
C ALA A 256 -37.44 -2.72 5.05
N ILE A 257 -38.20 -1.86 5.74
CA ILE A 257 -38.97 -2.23 6.93
C ILE A 257 -39.98 -3.34 6.61
N ARG A 258 -40.73 -3.22 5.51
CA ARG A 258 -41.69 -4.26 5.07
C ARG A 258 -40.99 -5.61 4.83
N ARG A 259 -39.91 -5.61 4.03
CA ARG A 259 -39.14 -6.84 3.77
C ARG A 259 -38.61 -7.48 5.05
N ALA A 260 -38.07 -6.68 5.98
CA ALA A 260 -37.56 -7.19 7.24
C ALA A 260 -38.66 -7.78 8.14
N LEU A 261 -39.86 -7.18 8.16
CA LEU A 261 -41.03 -7.74 8.85
C LEU A 261 -41.46 -9.07 8.26
N ASP A 262 -41.58 -9.16 6.94
CA ASP A 262 -41.97 -10.38 6.24
C ASP A 262 -40.93 -11.49 6.45
N ALA A 263 -39.64 -11.14 6.37
CA ALA A 263 -38.52 -12.03 6.67
C ALA A 263 -38.58 -12.55 8.11
N ALA A 264 -38.83 -11.69 9.10
CA ALA A 264 -38.95 -12.08 10.50
C ALA A 264 -40.10 -13.08 10.72
N ARG A 265 -41.25 -12.84 10.08
CA ARG A 265 -42.42 -13.73 10.13
C ARG A 265 -42.15 -15.08 9.45
N SER A 266 -41.59 -15.05 8.24
CA SER A 266 -41.21 -16.23 7.47
C SER A 266 -40.21 -17.11 8.25
N ALA A 267 -39.16 -16.49 8.78
CA ALA A 267 -38.16 -17.16 9.61
C ALA A 267 -38.77 -17.77 10.88
N ALA A 268 -39.69 -17.08 11.55
CA ALA A 268 -40.39 -17.63 12.71
C ALA A 268 -41.28 -18.84 12.35
N ALA A 269 -41.95 -18.82 11.20
CA ALA A 269 -42.76 -19.95 10.72
C ALA A 269 -41.90 -21.17 10.41
N GLN A 270 -40.77 -20.99 9.71
CA GLN A 270 -39.84 -22.07 9.39
C GLN A 270 -39.18 -22.66 10.64
N ARG A 271 -38.80 -21.82 11.62
CA ARG A 271 -38.24 -22.27 12.90
C ARG A 271 -39.19 -23.18 13.67
N ARG A 272 -40.50 -22.86 13.70
CA ARG A 272 -41.50 -23.69 14.40
C ARG A 272 -41.63 -25.11 13.81
N ALA A 273 -41.17 -25.33 12.59
CA ALA A 273 -41.15 -26.65 11.96
C ALA A 273 -39.86 -27.45 12.27
N ALA A 274 -38.82 -26.81 12.82
CA ALA A 274 -37.55 -27.47 13.14
C ALA A 274 -37.58 -28.04 14.57
N ALA A 275 -37.11 -29.28 14.73
CA ALA A 275 -36.94 -29.89 16.04
C ALA A 275 -35.75 -29.26 16.79
N ASP A 276 -35.84 -29.18 18.12
CA ASP A 276 -34.70 -28.78 18.95
C ASP A 276 -33.58 -29.82 18.83
N PRO A 277 -32.32 -29.40 18.60
CA PRO A 277 -31.22 -30.34 18.59
C PRO A 277 -30.98 -30.90 20.01
N PRO A 278 -30.53 -32.16 20.13
CA PRO A 278 -30.07 -32.68 21.43
C PRO A 278 -28.95 -31.81 21.99
N THR A 279 -29.04 -31.49 23.27
CA THR A 279 -28.08 -30.65 24.01
C THR A 279 -26.75 -31.34 24.29
N ASP A 280 -26.74 -32.67 24.29
CA ASP A 280 -25.54 -33.45 24.55
C ASP A 280 -24.79 -33.77 23.26
N ARG A 281 -23.47 -33.59 23.27
CA ARG A 281 -22.61 -34.16 22.22
C ARG A 281 -22.31 -35.63 22.53
N PRO A 282 -22.18 -36.48 21.49
CA PRO A 282 -21.74 -37.87 21.65
C PRO A 282 -20.36 -38.03 22.30
N ASP A 283 -19.53 -36.98 22.29
CA ASP A 283 -18.14 -36.97 22.79
C ASP A 283 -17.98 -36.40 24.22
N GLY A 284 -19.06 -36.02 24.89
CA GLY A 284 -19.03 -35.41 26.22
C GLY A 284 -18.58 -33.94 26.25
N GLY A 285 -18.37 -33.30 25.08
CA GLY A 285 -18.06 -31.87 24.98
C GLY A 285 -19.27 -30.99 25.25
N ARG A 286 -19.15 -30.02 26.17
CA ARG A 286 -20.23 -29.08 26.49
C ARG A 286 -20.35 -28.02 25.40
N VAL A 287 -21.40 -28.08 24.59
CA VAL A 287 -21.74 -26.97 23.67
C VAL A 287 -22.19 -25.78 24.52
N VAL A 288 -21.49 -24.66 24.39
CA VAL A 288 -21.84 -23.44 25.13
C VAL A 288 -22.91 -22.70 24.34
N THR A 289 -24.16 -22.82 24.77
CA THR A 289 -25.29 -22.08 24.21
C THR A 289 -25.95 -21.22 25.29
N PHE A 290 -26.57 -20.13 24.87
CA PHE A 290 -27.25 -19.18 25.74
C PHE A 290 -28.63 -18.85 25.18
N PRO A 291 -29.61 -18.54 26.04
CA PRO A 291 -30.91 -18.04 25.61
C PRO A 291 -30.76 -16.61 25.09
N ILE A 292 -30.49 -16.47 23.78
CA ILE A 292 -30.41 -15.18 23.08
C ILE A 292 -31.69 -15.02 22.26
N PRO A 293 -32.63 -14.16 22.70
CA PRO A 293 -33.83 -13.85 21.93
C PRO A 293 -33.44 -13.18 20.62
N SER A 294 -33.80 -13.78 19.48
CA SER A 294 -33.48 -13.25 18.16
C SER A 294 -34.58 -13.50 17.13
N PHE A 295 -34.66 -12.60 16.16
CA PHE A 295 -35.50 -12.74 14.98
C PHE A 295 -34.66 -12.95 13.72
N GLY A 296 -35.27 -13.51 12.67
CA GLY A 296 -34.64 -13.62 11.35
C GLY A 296 -33.78 -14.87 11.10
N PHE A 297 -33.44 -15.65 12.13
CA PHE A 297 -32.86 -16.99 11.92
C PHE A 297 -33.93 -18.00 11.50
N LEU A 298 -33.56 -18.91 10.60
CA LEU A 298 -34.36 -20.04 10.12
C LEU A 298 -34.25 -21.27 11.04
N ALA A 299 -33.34 -21.23 12.02
CA ALA A 299 -33.12 -22.30 13.00
C ALA A 299 -33.21 -21.80 14.46
N PRO A 300 -33.50 -22.70 15.43
CA PRO A 300 -33.48 -22.39 16.86
C PRO A 300 -32.14 -21.81 17.36
N SER A 301 -32.17 -21.10 18.48
CA SER A 301 -30.98 -20.40 19.01
C SER A 301 -29.80 -21.32 19.28
N ALA A 302 -30.05 -22.52 19.78
CA ALA A 302 -29.01 -23.51 20.03
C ALA A 302 -28.31 -23.97 18.73
N VAL A 303 -29.03 -24.07 17.60
CA VAL A 303 -28.49 -24.59 16.33
C VAL A 303 -27.45 -23.65 15.74
N TRP A 304 -27.80 -22.37 15.59
CA TRP A 304 -26.88 -21.41 14.99
C TRP A 304 -25.70 -21.11 15.93
N GLN A 305 -25.92 -21.06 17.25
CA GLN A 305 -24.85 -20.87 18.24
C GLN A 305 -23.85 -22.03 18.22
N ARG A 306 -24.36 -23.27 18.19
CA ARG A 306 -23.53 -24.47 18.04
C ARG A 306 -22.72 -24.41 16.76
N ARG A 307 -23.31 -23.99 15.65
CA ARG A 307 -22.58 -23.90 14.38
C ARG A 307 -21.46 -22.86 14.41
N ILE A 308 -21.67 -21.73 15.08
CA ILE A 308 -20.61 -20.74 15.33
C ILE A 308 -19.55 -21.35 16.25
N TYR A 309 -19.95 -22.03 17.33
CA TYR A 309 -19.01 -22.68 18.24
C TYR A 309 -18.13 -23.70 17.50
N ASP A 310 -18.75 -24.62 16.78
CA ASP A 310 -18.06 -25.70 16.07
C ASP A 310 -17.10 -25.16 15.00
N ARG A 311 -17.47 -24.08 14.29
CA ARG A 311 -16.69 -23.55 13.16
C ARG A 311 -15.71 -22.44 13.53
N CYS A 312 -15.97 -21.69 14.60
CA CYS A 312 -15.17 -20.52 14.97
C CYS A 312 -14.42 -20.69 16.29
N ILE A 313 -14.87 -21.61 17.16
CA ILE A 313 -14.35 -21.76 18.53
C ILE A 313 -13.70 -23.13 18.77
N ASP A 314 -14.27 -24.19 18.22
CA ASP A 314 -13.86 -25.59 18.46
C ASP A 314 -13.35 -26.29 17.18
N ASP A 315 -12.84 -25.50 16.24
CA ASP A 315 -12.17 -25.96 15.04
C ASP A 315 -10.67 -25.62 15.07
N HIS A 316 -9.86 -26.67 15.15
CA HIS A 316 -8.40 -26.55 15.16
C HIS A 316 -7.83 -26.12 13.79
N GLN A 317 -8.57 -26.35 12.69
CA GLN A 317 -8.17 -25.88 11.35
C GLN A 317 -8.32 -24.36 11.25
N THR A 318 -9.44 -23.83 11.74
CA THR A 318 -9.67 -22.38 11.85
C THR A 318 -8.62 -21.71 12.74
N LEU A 319 -8.26 -22.30 13.88
CA LEU A 319 -7.16 -21.79 14.74
C LEU A 319 -5.86 -21.58 13.93
N ALA A 320 -5.47 -22.55 13.10
CA ALA A 320 -4.24 -22.47 12.31
C ALA A 320 -4.28 -21.38 11.22
N LEU A 321 -5.46 -21.07 10.70
CA LEU A 321 -5.65 -20.06 9.65
C LEU A 321 -5.78 -18.64 10.20
N THR A 322 -6.39 -18.49 11.38
CA THR A 322 -6.75 -17.16 11.93
C THR A 322 -5.88 -16.71 13.09
N ASP A 323 -4.89 -17.52 13.51
CA ASP A 323 -4.11 -17.26 14.73
C ASP A 323 -5.03 -17.02 15.95
N GLY A 324 -6.10 -17.80 15.99
CA GLY A 324 -7.13 -17.75 17.03
C GLY A 324 -8.04 -16.51 16.97
N ALA A 325 -7.96 -15.65 15.95
CA ALA A 325 -8.86 -14.52 15.81
C ALA A 325 -10.28 -14.97 15.47
N VAL A 326 -11.27 -14.38 16.17
CA VAL A 326 -12.70 -14.63 15.97
C VAL A 326 -13.40 -13.30 15.73
N THR A 327 -14.06 -13.16 14.58
CA THR A 327 -14.76 -11.92 14.20
C THR A 327 -16.26 -12.15 14.01
N PRO A 328 -17.09 -11.13 14.26
CA PRO A 328 -18.53 -11.18 13.94
C PRO A 328 -18.80 -11.55 12.48
N ALA A 329 -17.98 -11.07 11.55
CA ALA A 329 -18.12 -11.39 10.12
C ALA A 329 -17.90 -12.88 9.83
N GLN A 330 -16.88 -13.50 10.44
CA GLN A 330 -16.65 -14.95 10.33
C GLN A 330 -17.80 -15.74 10.94
N ALA A 331 -18.28 -15.33 12.13
CA ALA A 331 -19.42 -15.96 12.79
C ALA A 331 -20.70 -15.86 11.95
N ALA A 332 -21.00 -14.69 11.37
CA ALA A 332 -22.12 -14.50 10.45
C ALA A 332 -22.00 -15.35 9.18
N GLN A 333 -20.80 -15.47 8.62
CA GLN A 333 -20.55 -16.32 7.46
C GLN A 333 -20.76 -17.81 7.80
N ALA A 334 -20.39 -18.24 9.02
CA ALA A 334 -20.55 -19.63 9.48
C ALA A 334 -22.03 -20.07 9.56
N VAL A 335 -22.96 -19.12 9.71
CA VAL A 335 -24.42 -19.35 9.82
C VAL A 335 -25.23 -18.66 8.74
N ARG A 336 -24.61 -18.22 7.64
CA ARG A 336 -25.27 -17.45 6.58
C ARG A 336 -26.51 -18.14 6.02
N ASP A 337 -26.45 -19.46 5.85
CA ASP A 337 -27.53 -20.31 5.36
C ASP A 337 -28.67 -20.51 6.39
N LEU A 338 -28.43 -20.15 7.66
CA LEU A 338 -29.43 -20.15 8.72
C LEU A 338 -30.08 -18.77 8.92
N ILE A 339 -29.69 -17.75 8.16
CA ILE A 339 -30.27 -16.40 8.23
C ILE A 339 -31.20 -16.22 7.03
N HIS A 340 -32.39 -15.65 7.27
CA HIS A 340 -33.30 -15.29 6.17
C HIS A 340 -32.59 -14.37 5.17
N GLN A 341 -32.75 -14.61 3.87
CA GLN A 341 -31.99 -13.93 2.81
C GLN A 341 -31.97 -12.39 2.93
N ASP A 342 -33.11 -11.78 3.29
CA ASP A 342 -33.28 -10.32 3.45
C ASP A 342 -32.66 -9.74 4.73
N LEU A 343 -32.19 -10.60 5.64
CA LEU A 343 -31.58 -10.23 6.93
C LEU A 343 -30.11 -10.66 7.01
N THR A 344 -29.53 -11.11 5.90
CA THR A 344 -28.11 -11.51 5.82
C THR A 344 -27.14 -10.35 6.01
N LYS A 345 -27.59 -9.10 5.80
CA LYS A 345 -26.82 -7.88 6.06
C LYS A 345 -27.28 -7.20 7.35
N PRO A 346 -26.39 -6.47 8.06
CA PRO A 346 -26.80 -5.65 9.19
C PRO A 346 -27.87 -4.64 8.78
N LEU A 347 -28.92 -4.54 9.60
CA LEU A 347 -29.97 -3.54 9.41
C LEU A 347 -29.54 -2.20 10.01
N GLU A 348 -29.93 -1.11 9.35
CA GLU A 348 -29.68 0.22 9.89
C GLU A 348 -30.46 0.47 11.19
N PRO A 349 -29.93 1.29 12.12
CA PRO A 349 -30.55 1.56 13.41
C PRO A 349 -32.02 2.04 13.32
N GLN A 350 -32.33 2.87 12.33
CA GLN A 350 -33.68 3.38 12.08
C GLN A 350 -34.67 2.26 11.71
N ILE A 351 -34.23 1.26 10.96
CA ILE A 351 -35.06 0.11 10.58
C ILE A 351 -35.28 -0.75 11.83
N LEU A 352 -34.23 -1.02 12.61
CA LEU A 352 -34.32 -1.80 13.85
C LEU A 352 -35.27 -1.16 14.86
N ALA A 353 -35.20 0.17 15.06
CA ALA A 353 -36.13 0.89 15.90
C ALA A 353 -37.59 0.72 15.43
N SER A 354 -37.83 0.89 14.13
CA SER A 354 -39.18 0.71 13.55
C SER A 354 -39.72 -0.73 13.69
N LEU A 355 -38.85 -1.74 13.58
CA LEU A 355 -39.23 -3.13 13.79
C LEU A 355 -39.63 -3.39 15.25
N ARG A 356 -38.87 -2.82 16.21
CA ARG A 356 -39.17 -2.92 17.66
C ARG A 356 -40.50 -2.26 18.00
N ASP A 357 -40.77 -1.07 17.47
CA ASP A 357 -42.06 -0.37 17.66
C ASP A 357 -43.25 -1.18 17.12
N ARG A 358 -43.02 -2.01 16.10
CA ARG A 358 -44.02 -2.90 15.49
C ARG A 358 -44.09 -4.29 16.13
N GLY A 359 -43.44 -4.48 17.28
CA GLY A 359 -43.53 -5.69 18.09
C GLY A 359 -42.61 -6.84 17.65
N VAL A 360 -41.61 -6.59 16.79
CA VAL A 360 -40.55 -7.57 16.55
C VAL A 360 -39.60 -7.56 17.75
N LEU A 361 -39.66 -8.61 18.56
CA LEU A 361 -38.86 -8.76 19.77
C LEU A 361 -37.55 -9.51 19.50
N GLY A 362 -36.52 -9.18 20.28
CA GLY A 362 -35.19 -9.79 20.21
C GLY A 362 -34.23 -9.07 19.27
N ALA A 363 -33.00 -9.59 19.22
CA ALA A 363 -31.91 -9.06 18.41
C ALA A 363 -32.04 -9.50 16.94
N ALA A 364 -31.66 -8.63 16.00
CA ALA A 364 -31.45 -9.04 14.61
C ALA A 364 -30.29 -10.04 14.51
N PRO A 365 -30.13 -10.79 13.39
CA PRO A 365 -29.13 -11.84 13.30
C PRO A 365 -27.70 -11.41 13.66
N HIS A 366 -27.24 -10.25 13.16
CA HIS A 366 -25.91 -9.72 13.48
C HIS A 366 -25.78 -9.28 14.96
N GLU A 367 -26.78 -8.54 15.49
CA GLU A 367 -26.81 -8.18 16.92
C GLU A 367 -26.81 -9.43 17.82
N ALA A 368 -27.51 -10.50 17.42
CA ALA A 368 -27.58 -11.75 18.17
C ALA A 368 -26.25 -12.53 18.14
N ILE A 369 -25.54 -12.49 17.01
CA ILE A 369 -24.19 -13.06 16.87
C ILE A 369 -23.22 -12.29 17.75
N ASP A 370 -23.25 -10.95 17.73
CA ASP A 370 -22.41 -10.12 18.60
C ASP A 370 -22.67 -10.44 20.07
N HIS A 371 -23.95 -10.49 20.49
CA HIS A 371 -24.30 -10.90 21.85
C HIS A 371 -23.78 -12.30 22.19
N TYR A 372 -23.78 -13.24 21.25
CA TYR A 372 -23.25 -14.58 21.48
C TYR A 372 -21.73 -14.57 21.71
N LEU A 373 -20.99 -13.84 20.87
CA LEU A 373 -19.54 -13.69 21.02
C LEU A 373 -19.19 -12.98 22.34
N ASP A 374 -19.94 -11.95 22.71
CA ASP A 374 -19.78 -11.28 24.01
C ASP A 374 -19.99 -12.25 25.17
N ARG A 375 -21.01 -13.12 25.10
CA ARG A 375 -21.25 -14.15 26.12
C ARG A 375 -20.09 -15.14 26.20
N LEU A 376 -19.51 -15.56 25.07
CA LEU A 376 -18.33 -16.43 25.06
C LEU A 376 -17.09 -15.75 25.65
N TYR A 377 -16.95 -14.43 25.45
CA TYR A 377 -15.92 -13.62 26.12
C TYR A 377 -16.11 -13.63 27.64
N TRP A 378 -17.34 -13.41 28.13
CA TRP A 378 -17.62 -13.45 29.57
C TRP A 378 -17.44 -14.83 30.22
N GLU A 379 -17.63 -15.92 29.47
CA GLU A 379 -17.31 -17.29 29.93
C GLU A 379 -15.81 -17.62 29.84
N GLY A 380 -14.95 -16.70 29.37
CA GLY A 380 -13.50 -16.89 29.26
C GLY A 380 -13.03 -17.74 28.07
N LEU A 381 -13.94 -18.12 27.17
CA LEU A 381 -13.59 -18.83 25.92
C LEU A 381 -12.98 -17.90 24.88
N LEU A 382 -13.32 -16.61 24.95
CA LEU A 382 -12.71 -15.55 24.16
C LEU A 382 -12.01 -14.55 25.08
N VAL A 383 -10.96 -13.93 24.55
CA VAL A 383 -10.20 -12.84 25.18
C VAL A 383 -10.06 -11.70 24.19
N MET A 384 -9.88 -10.47 24.69
CA MET A 384 -9.53 -9.33 23.84
C MET A 384 -8.01 -9.18 23.80
N ASP A 385 -7.46 -9.06 22.60
CA ASP A 385 -6.05 -8.70 22.43
C ASP A 385 -5.80 -7.20 22.67
N ALA A 386 -4.53 -6.79 22.65
CA ALA A 386 -4.14 -5.39 22.85
C ALA A 386 -4.71 -4.41 21.78
N SER A 387 -5.18 -4.94 20.65
CA SER A 387 -5.84 -4.17 19.58
C SER A 387 -7.37 -4.16 19.69
N GLY A 388 -7.93 -4.76 20.75
CA GLY A 388 -9.36 -4.86 20.98
C GLY A 388 -10.07 -5.92 20.13
N ARG A 389 -9.34 -6.84 19.51
CA ARG A 389 -9.92 -7.94 18.72
C ARG A 389 -10.17 -9.16 19.59
N LEU A 390 -11.29 -9.85 19.34
CA LEU A 390 -11.60 -11.10 20.00
C LEU A 390 -10.71 -12.23 19.47
N LYS A 391 -10.10 -12.97 20.40
CA LYS A 391 -9.28 -14.15 20.17
C LYS A 391 -9.74 -15.30 21.05
N LEU A 392 -9.44 -16.54 20.66
CA LEU A 392 -9.62 -17.71 21.51
C LEU A 392 -8.78 -17.58 22.80
N GLY A 393 -9.38 -17.99 23.91
CA GLY A 393 -8.68 -18.05 25.20
C GLY A 393 -7.56 -19.10 25.20
N PRO A 394 -6.54 -18.94 26.07
CA PRO A 394 -5.34 -19.80 26.08
C PRO A 394 -5.65 -21.27 26.35
N GLU A 395 -6.62 -21.58 27.22
CA GLU A 395 -7.04 -22.96 27.51
C GLU A 395 -7.70 -23.62 26.28
N GLN A 396 -8.53 -22.85 25.56
CA GLN A 396 -9.17 -23.33 24.33
C GLN A 396 -8.15 -23.56 23.22
N ILE A 397 -7.16 -22.67 23.08
CA ILE A 397 -6.03 -22.85 22.15
C ILE A 397 -5.28 -24.14 22.48
N ALA A 398 -4.87 -24.33 23.74
CA ALA A 398 -4.15 -25.54 24.16
C ALA A 398 -4.95 -26.82 23.87
N ARG A 399 -6.27 -26.81 24.11
CA ARG A 399 -7.16 -27.93 23.79
C ARG A 399 -7.19 -28.24 22.29
N LEU A 400 -7.32 -27.21 21.45
CA LEU A 400 -7.35 -27.38 19.99
C LEU A 400 -5.99 -27.83 19.44
N GLU A 401 -4.89 -27.31 19.98
CA GLU A 401 -3.54 -27.75 19.62
C GLU A 401 -3.31 -29.22 19.95
N GLN A 402 -3.76 -29.68 21.13
CA GLN A 402 -3.72 -31.10 21.49
C GLN A 402 -4.53 -31.95 20.52
N ARG A 403 -5.75 -31.53 20.15
CA ARG A 403 -6.55 -32.22 19.13
C ARG A 403 -5.84 -32.27 17.78
N ARG A 404 -5.25 -31.16 17.33
CA ARG A 404 -4.46 -31.09 16.09
C ARG A 404 -3.29 -32.05 16.11
N LEU A 405 -2.53 -32.09 17.22
CA LEU A 405 -1.39 -32.99 17.36
C LEU A 405 -1.82 -34.46 17.37
N ALA A 406 -2.94 -34.77 18.02
CA ALA A 406 -3.52 -36.11 18.02
C ALA A 406 -3.94 -36.55 16.61
N GLU A 407 -4.62 -35.68 15.84
CA GLU A 407 -5.01 -35.94 14.46
C GLU A 407 -3.79 -36.13 13.55
N GLN A 408 -2.79 -35.24 13.64
CA GLN A 408 -1.53 -35.39 12.91
C GLN A 408 -0.78 -36.68 13.27
N ALA A 409 -0.87 -37.13 14.53
CA ALA A 409 -0.30 -38.41 14.92
C ALA A 409 -1.05 -39.58 14.27
N ARG A 410 -2.39 -39.57 14.26
CA ARG A 410 -3.21 -40.58 13.57
C ARG A 410 -2.92 -40.62 12.08
N ASP A 411 -2.84 -39.47 11.43
CA ASP A 411 -2.51 -39.38 10.00
C ASP A 411 -1.13 -39.91 9.68
N ARG A 412 -0.13 -39.62 10.52
CA ARG A 412 1.21 -40.20 10.38
C ARG A 412 1.17 -41.72 10.46
N ARG A 413 0.40 -42.27 11.40
CA ARG A 413 0.20 -43.71 11.54
C ARG A 413 -0.50 -44.32 10.32
N ARG A 414 -1.61 -43.74 9.86
CA ARG A 414 -2.30 -44.16 8.62
C ARG A 414 -1.37 -44.14 7.40
N ARG A 415 -0.57 -43.08 7.24
CA ARG A 415 0.42 -42.99 6.16
C ARG A 415 1.53 -44.04 6.29
N SER A 416 1.96 -44.37 7.51
CA SER A 416 2.96 -45.41 7.72
C SER A 416 2.45 -46.78 7.32
N LEU A 417 1.26 -47.15 7.82
CA LEU A 417 0.57 -48.37 7.42
C LEU A 417 0.38 -48.44 5.91
N ALA A 418 -0.21 -47.40 5.30
CA ALA A 418 -0.49 -47.41 3.86
C ALA A 418 0.78 -47.51 3.00
N ARG A 419 1.94 -47.04 3.50
CA ARG A 419 3.22 -47.18 2.82
C ARG A 419 3.67 -48.65 2.82
N SER A 420 3.77 -49.26 4.00
CA SER A 420 4.23 -50.64 4.14
C SER A 420 3.23 -51.63 3.53
N TRP A 421 1.94 -51.36 3.69
CA TRP A 421 0.87 -52.15 3.10
C TRP A 421 0.93 -52.17 1.57
N ARG A 422 1.23 -51.04 0.92
CA ARG A 422 1.37 -51.00 -0.55
C ARG A 422 2.38 -52.03 -1.05
N THR A 423 3.57 -52.05 -0.45
CA THR A 423 4.63 -53.00 -0.81
C THR A 423 4.20 -54.45 -0.56
N ILE A 424 3.55 -54.72 0.57
CA ILE A 424 3.11 -56.06 0.95
C ILE A 424 1.97 -56.55 0.03
N ALA A 425 0.99 -55.69 -0.26
CA ALA A 425 -0.14 -56.01 -1.13
C ALA A 425 0.31 -56.28 -2.58
N GLU A 426 1.27 -55.49 -3.09
CA GLU A 426 1.88 -55.73 -4.39
C GLU A 426 2.55 -57.12 -4.48
N HIS A 427 3.19 -57.57 -3.39
CA HIS A 427 3.82 -58.90 -3.33
C HIS A 427 2.79 -60.03 -3.19
N LEU A 428 1.75 -59.86 -2.37
CA LEU A 428 0.70 -60.85 -2.18
C LEU A 428 -0.16 -61.06 -3.44
N GLY A 429 -0.28 -60.02 -4.28
CA GLY A 429 -1.10 -60.03 -5.48
C GLY A 429 -2.61 -59.99 -5.18
N GLY A 430 -3.42 -59.72 -6.21
CA GLY A 430 -4.87 -59.51 -6.09
C GLY A 430 -5.26 -58.04 -5.98
N GLU A 431 -6.56 -57.75 -5.82
CA GLU A 431 -7.04 -56.39 -5.57
C GLU A 431 -6.69 -55.98 -4.13
N ALA A 432 -5.89 -54.91 -3.98
CA ALA A 432 -5.28 -54.53 -2.70
C ALA A 432 -6.29 -54.31 -1.56
N ASP A 433 -7.47 -53.76 -1.87
CA ASP A 433 -8.51 -53.46 -0.89
C ASP A 433 -9.13 -54.75 -0.30
N ASP A 434 -9.41 -55.76 -1.14
CA ASP A 434 -9.98 -57.04 -0.69
C ASP A 434 -9.00 -57.82 0.20
N VAL A 435 -7.71 -57.78 -0.15
CA VAL A 435 -6.65 -58.41 0.63
C VAL A 435 -6.48 -57.71 1.99
N GLU A 436 -6.59 -56.37 2.02
CA GLU A 436 -6.47 -55.58 3.26
C GLU A 436 -7.60 -55.88 4.22
N VAL A 437 -8.84 -55.91 3.73
CA VAL A 437 -10.03 -56.21 4.53
C VAL A 437 -9.94 -57.62 5.13
N ALA A 438 -9.54 -58.61 4.32
CA ALA A 438 -9.37 -59.98 4.78
C ALA A 438 -8.28 -60.11 5.85
N TRP A 439 -7.14 -59.43 5.64
CA TRP A 439 -6.03 -59.38 6.59
C TRP A 439 -6.42 -58.71 7.91
N CYS A 440 -7.04 -57.54 7.86
CA CYS A 440 -7.54 -56.82 9.05
C CYS A 440 -8.52 -57.68 9.86
N ALA A 441 -9.44 -58.37 9.20
CA ALA A 441 -10.38 -59.27 9.86
C ALA A 441 -9.68 -60.46 10.53
N LYS A 442 -8.62 -60.99 9.91
CA LYS A 442 -7.80 -62.07 10.48
C LYS A 442 -6.99 -61.60 11.70
N LEU A 443 -6.35 -60.43 11.60
CA LEU A 443 -5.65 -59.78 12.72
C LEU A 443 -6.57 -59.58 13.94
N GLY A 444 -7.79 -59.11 13.72
CA GLY A 444 -8.79 -58.94 14.77
C GLY A 444 -9.16 -60.26 15.45
N ARG A 445 -9.39 -61.32 14.67
CA ARG A 445 -9.79 -62.65 15.22
C ARG A 445 -8.65 -63.38 15.94
N GLU A 446 -7.44 -63.37 15.38
CA GLU A 446 -6.33 -64.21 15.86
C GLU A 446 -5.44 -63.49 16.88
N ARG A 447 -5.31 -62.16 16.79
CA ARG A 447 -4.44 -61.36 17.67
C ARG A 447 -5.20 -60.38 18.55
N GLY A 448 -6.51 -60.21 18.34
CA GLY A 448 -7.30 -59.20 19.04
C GLY A 448 -6.92 -57.75 18.68
N ILE A 449 -6.27 -57.56 17.52
CA ILE A 449 -5.82 -56.25 17.06
C ILE A 449 -6.90 -55.64 16.17
N ASP A 450 -7.55 -54.59 16.66
CA ASP A 450 -8.38 -53.70 15.86
C ASP A 450 -7.51 -52.55 15.36
N LEU A 451 -7.24 -52.53 14.06
CA LEU A 451 -6.28 -51.62 13.44
C LEU A 451 -6.74 -50.16 13.53
N ASP A 452 -8.04 -49.89 13.40
CA ASP A 452 -8.56 -48.53 13.55
C ASP A 452 -8.44 -48.05 15.00
N GLN A 453 -8.72 -48.90 15.98
CA GLN A 453 -8.48 -48.55 17.39
C GLN A 453 -6.99 -48.38 17.71
N LEU A 454 -6.12 -49.18 17.09
CA LEU A 454 -4.66 -49.09 17.28
C LEU A 454 -4.11 -47.78 16.69
N ILE A 455 -4.59 -47.39 15.51
CA ILE A 455 -4.28 -46.10 14.87
C ILE A 455 -4.82 -44.94 15.71
N GLU A 456 -6.03 -45.07 16.27
CA GLU A 456 -6.64 -44.03 17.09
C GLU A 456 -5.87 -43.80 18.39
N ARG A 457 -5.55 -44.88 19.13
CA ARG A 457 -4.86 -44.83 20.43
C ARG A 457 -3.37 -44.54 20.32
N GLY A 458 -2.69 -45.17 19.35
CA GLY A 458 -1.23 -45.06 19.18
C GLY A 458 -0.42 -45.62 20.36
N GLY A 459 0.73 -44.98 20.63
CA GLY A 459 1.61 -45.32 21.74
C GLY A 459 2.45 -46.59 21.50
N PRO A 460 3.01 -47.20 22.56
CA PRO A 460 3.94 -48.32 22.44
C PRO A 460 3.38 -49.53 21.68
N ALA A 461 2.05 -49.75 21.76
CA ALA A 461 1.39 -50.81 21.03
C ALA A 461 1.42 -50.58 19.51
N TRP A 462 1.19 -49.33 19.07
CA TRP A 462 1.34 -48.97 17.66
C TRP A 462 2.80 -49.07 17.23
N ASP A 463 3.74 -48.57 18.03
CA ASP A 463 5.16 -48.57 17.66
C ASP A 463 5.68 -50.00 17.47
N ALA A 464 5.28 -50.94 18.35
CA ALA A 464 5.61 -52.35 18.20
C ALA A 464 4.99 -52.97 16.94
N PHE A 465 3.73 -52.63 16.63
CA PHE A 465 3.05 -53.10 15.43
C PHE A 465 3.70 -52.56 14.14
N ASP A 466 3.96 -51.25 14.06
CA ASP A 466 4.58 -50.58 12.91
C ASP A 466 5.99 -51.14 12.66
N GLN A 467 6.77 -51.43 13.71
CA GLN A 467 8.07 -52.09 13.59
C GLN A 467 7.96 -53.53 13.08
N ALA A 468 6.99 -54.31 13.58
CA ALA A 468 6.76 -55.67 13.08
C ALA A 468 6.33 -55.66 11.60
N LEU A 469 5.45 -54.74 11.21
CA LEU A 469 5.00 -54.59 9.83
C LEU A 469 6.14 -54.18 8.90
N LEU A 470 6.98 -53.23 9.33
CA LEU A 470 8.19 -52.84 8.60
C LEU A 470 9.20 -53.99 8.47
N ALA A 471 9.32 -54.83 9.50
CA ALA A 471 10.16 -56.03 9.42
C ALA A 471 9.64 -57.03 8.37
N VAL A 472 8.31 -57.18 8.26
CA VAL A 472 7.69 -57.98 7.19
C VAL A 472 7.95 -57.36 5.82
N GLU A 473 7.75 -56.05 5.66
CA GLU A 473 8.06 -55.33 4.42
C GLU A 473 9.52 -55.55 3.99
N ASN A 474 10.46 -55.36 4.92
CA ASN A 474 11.88 -55.56 4.64
C ASN A 474 12.24 -57.02 4.33
N MET A 475 11.56 -57.99 4.95
CA MET A 475 11.76 -59.42 4.70
C MET A 475 11.40 -59.80 3.25
N ILE A 476 10.34 -59.20 2.71
CA ILE A 476 9.90 -59.40 1.31
C ILE A 476 10.90 -58.78 0.33
N ALA A 477 11.58 -57.70 0.71
CA ALA A 477 12.63 -57.08 -0.09
C ALA A 477 13.84 -58.03 -0.30
N ALA A 478 14.52 -57.87 -1.44
CA ALA A 478 15.54 -58.80 -1.91
C ALA A 478 16.88 -58.67 -1.17
N ASP A 479 16.97 -59.28 0.03
CA ASP A 479 18.10 -59.35 1.00
C ASP A 479 17.67 -59.12 2.47
N GLY A 480 16.35 -59.02 2.69
CA GLY A 480 15.73 -58.84 4.00
C GLY A 480 16.10 -59.88 5.05
N GLN A 481 16.18 -59.42 6.30
CA GLN A 481 16.25 -60.30 7.47
C GLN A 481 14.88 -60.95 7.74
N PRO A 482 14.85 -62.16 8.33
CA PRO A 482 13.60 -62.81 8.67
C PRO A 482 12.81 -62.00 9.70
N ALA A 483 11.54 -61.74 9.41
CA ALA A 483 10.63 -61.06 10.34
C ALA A 483 10.35 -61.93 11.56
N GLY A 484 10.27 -61.31 12.75
CA GLY A 484 9.98 -62.01 14.01
C GLY A 484 8.50 -62.34 14.21
N ASP A 485 7.60 -61.56 13.60
CA ASP A 485 6.15 -61.79 13.58
C ASP A 485 5.61 -61.40 12.21
N LEU A 486 4.85 -62.30 11.59
CA LEU A 486 4.24 -62.07 10.28
C LEU A 486 2.92 -61.31 10.36
N LEU A 487 2.43 -60.97 11.56
CA LEU A 487 1.18 -60.24 11.75
C LEU A 487 0.00 -60.90 11.01
N CYS A 488 -0.05 -62.24 11.08
CA CYS A 488 -1.07 -63.08 10.42
C CYS A 488 -1.07 -63.03 8.87
N LEU A 489 -0.05 -62.44 8.23
CA LEU A 489 0.10 -62.45 6.78
C LEU A 489 0.54 -63.83 6.27
N PRO A 490 0.05 -64.26 5.09
CA PRO A 490 0.35 -65.58 4.52
C PRO A 490 1.72 -65.56 3.80
N LEU A 491 2.79 -65.34 4.56
CA LEU A 491 4.17 -65.17 4.07
C LEU A 491 5.15 -66.17 4.69
N GLU A 492 4.65 -67.35 5.07
CA GLU A 492 5.45 -68.39 5.72
C GLU A 492 6.54 -68.93 4.80
N ALA A 493 6.31 -68.97 3.49
CA ALA A 493 7.29 -69.39 2.50
C ALA A 493 8.44 -68.37 2.38
N GLU A 494 8.12 -67.09 2.34
CA GLU A 494 9.06 -65.98 2.32
C GLU A 494 9.90 -65.95 3.59
N LEU A 495 9.28 -66.20 4.75
CA LEU A 495 9.98 -66.32 6.02
C LEU A 495 10.99 -67.47 6.01
N ALA A 496 10.60 -68.64 5.51
CA ALA A 496 11.49 -69.78 5.40
C ALA A 496 12.70 -69.46 4.48
N LEU A 497 12.44 -68.83 3.33
CA LEU A 497 13.50 -68.40 2.42
C LEU A 497 14.43 -67.34 3.05
N ALA A 498 13.88 -66.37 3.79
CA ALA A 498 14.68 -65.37 4.49
C ALA A 498 15.54 -66.00 5.60
N GLN A 499 14.99 -66.97 6.35
CA GLN A 499 15.74 -67.73 7.36
C GLN A 499 16.87 -68.54 6.73
N GLU A 500 16.63 -69.21 5.59
CA GLU A 500 17.67 -69.94 4.86
C GLU A 500 18.79 -69.00 4.38
N ARG A 501 18.45 -67.83 3.82
CA ARG A 501 19.43 -66.82 3.40
C ARG A 501 20.24 -66.30 4.59
N ALA A 502 19.58 -65.99 5.71
CA ALA A 502 20.26 -65.53 6.92
C ALA A 502 21.21 -66.60 7.47
N GLN A 503 20.79 -67.86 7.48
CA GLN A 503 21.63 -68.98 7.89
C GLN A 503 22.81 -69.17 6.92
N ALA A 504 22.58 -69.12 5.62
CA ALA A 504 23.62 -69.20 4.60
C ALA A 504 24.63 -68.04 4.71
N ALA A 505 24.17 -66.83 5.06
CA ALA A 505 25.03 -65.68 5.31
C ALA A 505 25.90 -65.90 6.57
N LEU A 506 25.32 -66.38 7.67
CA LEU A 506 26.06 -66.75 8.87
C LEU A 506 27.11 -67.84 8.58
N ASP A 507 26.74 -68.86 7.80
CA ASP A 507 27.65 -69.94 7.44
C ASP A 507 28.73 -69.49 6.44
N LYS A 508 28.43 -68.52 5.57
CA LYS A 508 29.44 -67.85 4.74
C LYS A 508 30.45 -67.09 5.60
N VAL A 509 30.00 -66.35 6.61
CA VAL A 509 30.89 -65.65 7.56
C VAL A 509 31.73 -66.65 8.36
N ARG A 510 31.12 -67.73 8.88
CA ARG A 510 31.83 -68.82 9.57
C ARG A 510 32.91 -69.44 8.68
N ARG A 511 32.58 -69.81 7.43
CA ARG A 511 33.53 -70.36 6.46
C ARG A 511 34.64 -69.36 6.11
N GLY A 512 34.31 -68.08 5.95
CA GLY A 512 35.28 -67.02 5.71
C GLY A 512 36.35 -66.93 6.80
N ARG A 513 35.94 -67.04 8.08
CA ARG A 513 36.89 -67.07 9.21
C ARG A 513 37.82 -68.29 9.17
N VAL A 514 37.28 -69.46 8.87
CA VAL A 514 38.08 -70.69 8.77
C VAL A 514 39.07 -70.61 7.60
N GLU A 515 38.63 -70.11 6.45
CA GLU A 515 39.49 -69.94 5.27
C GLU A 515 40.58 -68.90 5.50
N GLU A 516 40.28 -67.81 6.20
CA GLU A 516 41.27 -66.83 6.62
C GLU A 516 42.33 -67.47 7.54
N LEU A 517 41.91 -68.24 8.55
CA LEU A 517 42.82 -68.97 9.42
C LEU A 517 43.69 -69.95 8.62
N ARG A 518 43.08 -70.71 7.70
CA ARG A 518 43.76 -71.70 6.85
C ARG A 518 44.81 -71.04 5.96
N SER A 519 44.45 -69.93 5.31
CA SER A 519 45.37 -69.16 4.45
C SER A 519 46.60 -68.68 5.24
N ARG A 520 46.37 -68.11 6.44
CA ARG A 520 47.46 -67.69 7.34
C ARG A 520 48.31 -68.87 7.80
N ALA A 521 47.68 -70.00 8.15
CA ALA A 521 48.36 -71.20 8.60
C ALA A 521 49.24 -71.81 7.50
N LEU A 522 48.74 -71.83 6.25
CA LEU A 522 49.52 -72.26 5.08
C LEU A 522 50.78 -71.42 4.89
N GLY A 523 50.69 -70.11 5.10
CA GLY A 523 51.85 -69.21 5.01
C GLY A 523 52.92 -69.46 6.08
N ILE A 524 52.56 -69.95 7.26
CA ILE A 524 53.49 -70.13 8.40
C ILE A 524 53.98 -71.59 8.53
N LEU A 525 53.07 -72.55 8.42
CA LEU A 525 53.33 -73.98 8.65
C LEU A 525 53.55 -74.79 7.37
N GLY A 526 53.16 -74.25 6.20
CA GLY A 526 53.27 -74.93 4.91
C GLY A 526 52.56 -76.29 4.91
N PRO A 527 53.26 -77.41 4.67
CA PRO A 527 52.63 -78.73 4.55
C PRO A 527 52.00 -79.25 5.87
N GLU A 528 52.35 -78.66 7.02
CA GLU A 528 51.83 -79.09 8.33
C GLU A 528 50.46 -78.47 8.68
N THR A 529 49.93 -77.62 7.80
CA THR A 529 48.73 -76.81 8.04
C THR A 529 47.48 -77.63 8.35
N GLU A 530 47.15 -78.62 7.53
CA GLU A 530 45.92 -79.41 7.71
C GLU A 530 45.93 -80.22 9.01
N ALA A 531 47.12 -80.74 9.36
CA ALA A 531 47.32 -81.45 10.61
C ALA A 531 47.13 -80.51 11.81
N TRP A 532 47.68 -79.29 11.74
CA TRP A 532 47.55 -78.30 12.80
C TRP A 532 46.11 -77.80 12.96
N LEU A 533 45.40 -77.50 11.87
CA LEU A 533 44.01 -77.02 11.90
C LEU A 533 43.04 -77.99 12.59
N SER A 534 43.34 -79.29 12.50
CA SER A 534 42.54 -80.36 13.11
C SER A 534 43.05 -80.78 14.49
N CYS A 535 44.25 -80.35 14.90
CA CYS A 535 44.87 -80.78 16.14
C CYS A 535 44.27 -80.03 17.33
N PRO A 536 43.78 -80.72 18.37
CA PRO A 536 43.30 -80.06 19.58
C PRO A 536 44.41 -79.24 20.25
N LEU A 537 44.14 -77.96 20.48
CA LEU A 537 44.99 -77.09 21.29
C LEU A 537 44.88 -77.49 22.77
N PRO A 538 45.74 -76.97 23.67
CA PRO A 538 45.71 -77.30 25.10
C PRO A 538 44.35 -77.05 25.79
N ASN A 539 43.51 -76.20 25.21
CA ASN A 539 42.13 -75.95 25.67
C ASN A 539 41.09 -76.98 25.19
N GLY A 540 41.52 -78.05 24.49
CA GLY A 540 40.68 -79.13 23.98
C GLY A 540 39.91 -78.82 22.70
N SER A 541 39.98 -77.60 22.16
CA SER A 541 39.34 -77.23 20.90
C SER A 541 40.35 -77.18 19.75
N SER A 542 39.94 -77.56 18.55
CA SER A 542 40.79 -77.37 17.36
C SER A 542 40.81 -75.89 16.96
N PRO A 543 41.88 -75.41 16.30
CA PRO A 543 41.94 -74.04 15.76
C PRO A 543 40.75 -73.71 14.85
N THR A 544 40.31 -74.66 14.02
CA THR A 544 39.12 -74.52 13.18
C THR A 544 37.86 -74.30 14.02
N ALA A 545 37.64 -75.12 15.05
CA ALA A 545 36.47 -74.99 15.92
C ALA A 545 36.48 -73.69 16.73
N LEU A 546 37.65 -73.09 17.00
CA LEU A 546 37.73 -71.76 17.60
C LEU A 546 37.34 -70.66 16.61
N ALA A 547 37.86 -70.70 15.37
CA ALA A 547 37.52 -69.72 14.34
C ALA A 547 36.03 -69.74 13.95
N GLU A 548 35.39 -70.91 13.96
CA GLU A 548 33.95 -71.03 13.68
C GLU A 548 33.08 -70.30 14.71
N ARG A 549 33.49 -70.31 15.99
CA ARG A 549 32.73 -69.71 17.11
C ARG A 549 32.60 -68.20 17.04
N GLY A 550 33.53 -67.51 16.37
CA GLY A 550 33.48 -66.05 16.23
C GLY A 550 34.86 -65.43 16.08
N ASP A 551 34.87 -64.11 15.90
CA ASP A 551 36.10 -63.36 15.60
C ASP A 551 37.11 -63.44 16.75
N ALA A 552 36.66 -63.41 18.00
CA ALA A 552 37.53 -63.62 19.17
C ALA A 552 38.21 -65.01 19.14
N GLY A 553 37.49 -66.04 18.69
CA GLY A 553 38.03 -67.38 18.53
C GLY A 553 39.01 -67.47 17.36
N LEU A 554 38.76 -66.75 16.26
CA LEU A 554 39.71 -66.61 15.15
C LEU A 554 41.03 -65.97 15.62
N PHE A 555 40.97 -64.88 16.39
CA PHE A 555 42.17 -64.24 16.93
C PHE A 555 42.96 -65.18 17.85
N ALA A 556 42.28 -65.89 18.75
CA ALA A 556 42.93 -66.87 19.61
C ALA A 556 43.62 -67.98 18.81
N ALA A 557 42.98 -68.48 17.74
CA ALA A 557 43.58 -69.47 16.85
C ALA A 557 44.82 -68.92 16.12
N ILE A 558 44.79 -67.67 15.68
CA ILE A 558 45.94 -66.99 15.04
C ILE A 558 47.11 -66.83 16.03
N ASP A 559 46.86 -66.58 17.30
CA ASP A 559 47.93 -66.52 18.30
C ASP A 559 48.58 -67.88 18.53
N CYS A 560 47.77 -68.95 18.66
CA CYS A 560 48.30 -70.31 18.72
C CYS A 560 49.07 -70.71 17.45
N LEU A 561 48.69 -70.18 16.28
CA LEU A 561 49.42 -70.41 15.04
C LEU A 561 50.82 -69.81 15.08
N ARG A 562 51.00 -68.64 15.70
CA ARG A 562 52.32 -68.01 15.86
C ARG A 562 53.23 -68.86 16.75
N ASP A 563 52.69 -69.42 17.83
CA ASP A 563 53.42 -70.34 18.70
C ASP A 563 53.84 -71.61 17.96
N ALA A 564 52.92 -72.20 17.18
CA ALA A 564 53.21 -73.37 16.35
C ALA A 564 54.28 -73.09 15.29
N GLY A 565 54.23 -71.91 14.65
CA GLY A 565 55.25 -71.45 13.70
C GLY A 565 56.63 -71.37 14.35
N ARG A 566 56.73 -70.71 15.52
CA ARG A 566 57.98 -70.64 16.29
C ARG A 566 58.53 -72.02 16.65
N ALA A 567 57.66 -72.93 17.08
CA ALA A 567 58.06 -74.30 17.41
C ALA A 567 58.57 -75.09 16.19
N ARG A 568 57.91 -74.90 15.03
CA ARG A 568 58.32 -75.51 13.75
C ARG A 568 59.68 -74.99 13.30
N ASP A 569 59.87 -73.68 13.29
CA ASP A 569 61.14 -73.06 12.88
C ASP A 569 62.28 -73.48 13.80
N ALA A 570 62.05 -73.54 15.11
CA ALA A 570 63.01 -74.06 16.08
C ALA A 570 63.36 -75.54 15.81
N ARG A 571 62.37 -76.38 15.46
CA ARG A 571 62.60 -77.79 15.08
C ARG A 571 63.43 -77.92 13.81
N ILE A 572 63.12 -77.13 12.77
CA ILE A 572 63.86 -77.13 11.50
C ILE A 572 65.30 -76.64 11.73
N ALA A 573 65.48 -75.58 12.52
CA ALA A 573 66.80 -75.04 12.87
C ALA A 573 67.62 -76.05 13.67
N ALA A 574 67.03 -76.72 14.67
CA ALA A 574 67.67 -77.77 15.44
C ALA A 574 68.06 -78.97 14.57
N GLU A 575 67.21 -79.39 13.64
CA GLU A 575 67.53 -80.48 12.71
C GLU A 575 68.66 -80.10 11.75
N SER A 576 68.66 -78.86 11.25
CA SER A 576 69.71 -78.32 10.39
C SER A 576 71.04 -78.23 11.13
N LEU A 577 71.03 -77.71 12.37
CA LEU A 577 72.20 -77.67 13.25
C LEU A 577 72.72 -79.08 13.55
N ALA A 578 71.84 -80.03 13.84
CA ALA A 578 72.21 -81.42 14.05
C ALA A 578 72.85 -82.03 12.80
N LYS A 579 72.34 -81.73 11.60
CA LYS A 579 72.95 -82.17 10.33
C LYS A 579 74.35 -81.56 10.15
N GLU A 580 74.50 -80.26 10.42
CA GLU A 580 75.80 -79.58 10.34
C GLU A 580 76.81 -80.14 11.35
N CYS A 581 76.40 -80.31 12.60
CA CYS A 581 77.26 -80.87 13.65
C CYS A 581 77.68 -82.30 13.32
N ARG A 582 76.76 -83.13 12.83
CA ARG A 582 77.08 -84.48 12.35
C ARG A 582 78.03 -84.46 11.16
N PHE A 583 77.88 -83.51 10.24
CA PHE A 583 78.80 -83.33 9.12
C PHE A 583 80.21 -82.93 9.60
N LYS A 584 80.33 -81.99 10.55
CA LYS A 584 81.61 -81.62 11.17
C LYS A 584 82.27 -82.82 11.85
N LEU A 585 81.50 -83.60 12.60
CA LEU A 585 82.00 -84.83 13.25
C LEU A 585 82.48 -85.87 12.24
N ARG A 586 81.69 -86.12 11.18
CA ARG A 586 82.04 -87.04 10.07
C ARG A 586 83.31 -86.60 9.35
N SER A 587 83.53 -85.29 9.20
CA SER A 587 84.72 -84.73 8.56
C SER A 587 85.96 -84.82 9.46
N ALA A 588 85.80 -84.65 10.77
CA ALA A 588 86.92 -84.67 11.73
C ALA A 588 87.41 -86.08 12.08
N ALA A 589 86.50 -87.07 12.16
CA ALA A 589 86.83 -88.41 12.64
C ALA A 589 87.91 -89.14 11.79
N PRO A 590 87.92 -89.07 10.44
CA PRO A 590 88.96 -89.72 9.62
C PRO A 590 90.35 -89.14 9.85
N ALA A 591 90.47 -87.83 10.06
CA ALA A 591 91.75 -87.16 10.31
C ALA A 591 92.36 -87.58 11.66
N ALA A 592 91.54 -87.88 12.66
CA ALA A 592 92.00 -88.28 13.99
C ALA A 592 92.28 -89.79 14.13
N LEU A 593 91.52 -90.66 13.45
CA LEU A 593 91.55 -92.12 13.68
C LEU A 593 91.92 -92.97 12.45
N GLY A 594 91.95 -92.39 11.25
CA GLY A 594 92.02 -93.12 9.98
C GLY A 594 90.65 -93.64 9.50
N ALA A 595 90.49 -93.88 8.20
CA ALA A 595 89.18 -94.08 7.55
C ALA A 595 88.34 -95.25 8.12
N GLU A 596 88.92 -96.43 8.32
CA GLU A 596 88.17 -97.60 8.83
C GLU A 596 87.75 -97.44 10.29
N ARG A 597 88.66 -96.96 11.15
CA ARG A 597 88.39 -96.75 12.57
C ARG A 597 87.41 -95.59 12.80
N ALA A 598 87.42 -94.57 11.95
CA ALA A 598 86.47 -93.47 12.01
C ALA A 598 85.02 -93.96 11.76
N ASN A 599 84.80 -94.83 10.79
CA ASN A 599 83.46 -95.35 10.49
C ASN A 599 82.91 -96.21 11.64
N LEU A 600 83.76 -97.07 12.23
CA LEU A 600 83.42 -97.82 13.45
C LEU A 600 83.12 -96.92 14.64
N PHE A 601 83.89 -95.84 14.82
CA PHE A 601 83.65 -94.87 15.89
C PHE A 601 82.31 -94.14 15.70
N LEU A 602 82.02 -93.64 14.51
CA LEU A 602 80.81 -92.83 14.25
C LEU A 602 79.51 -93.63 14.44
N ARG A 603 79.48 -94.89 13.96
CA ARG A 603 78.27 -95.73 13.93
C ARG A 603 78.19 -96.74 15.07
N GLY A 604 79.32 -97.06 15.70
CA GLY A 604 79.39 -97.99 16.82
C GLY A 604 78.93 -97.36 18.13
N HIS A 605 78.30 -98.15 18.98
CA HIS A 605 77.87 -97.70 20.31
C HIS A 605 79.09 -97.30 21.15
N HIS A 606 79.15 -96.05 21.61
CA HIS A 606 80.22 -95.57 22.46
C HIS A 606 79.82 -95.61 23.94
N PRO A 607 80.51 -96.36 24.83
CA PRO A 607 80.09 -96.56 26.22
C PRO A 607 79.88 -95.28 27.03
N ARG A 608 80.66 -94.22 26.75
CA ARG A 608 80.52 -92.91 27.44
C ARG A 608 79.35 -92.07 26.95
N LEU A 609 78.82 -92.35 25.76
CA LEU A 609 77.69 -91.62 25.18
C LEU A 609 76.37 -92.37 25.32
N GLY A 610 76.41 -93.69 25.53
CA GLY A 610 75.23 -94.55 25.56
C GLY A 610 74.51 -94.68 24.21
N ALA A 611 75.14 -94.17 23.14
CA ALA A 611 74.62 -94.15 21.78
C ALA A 611 75.79 -94.04 20.78
N PRO A 612 75.56 -94.29 19.49
CA PRO A 612 76.52 -93.94 18.45
C PRO A 612 76.84 -92.43 18.48
N PRO A 613 78.12 -92.02 18.41
CA PRO A 613 78.51 -90.60 18.38
C PRO A 613 77.79 -89.80 17.30
N GLU A 614 77.48 -90.42 16.16
CA GLU A 614 76.72 -89.81 15.07
C GLU A 614 75.25 -89.52 15.43
N THR A 615 74.60 -90.36 16.22
CA THR A 615 73.22 -90.13 16.67
C THR A 615 73.18 -89.18 17.86
N TYR A 616 74.20 -89.22 18.72
CA TYR A 616 74.34 -88.36 19.90
C TYR A 616 74.65 -86.90 19.53
N CYS A 617 75.41 -86.68 18.45
CA CYS A 617 75.77 -85.34 17.99
C CYS A 617 74.57 -84.64 17.35
N VAL A 618 73.90 -83.78 18.12
CA VAL A 618 72.69 -83.05 17.67
C VAL A 618 72.83 -81.53 17.80
N ASP A 619 73.87 -81.06 18.48
CA ASP A 619 74.18 -79.65 18.67
C ASP A 619 75.70 -79.44 18.87
N GLU A 620 76.14 -78.20 19.04
CA GLU A 620 77.57 -77.89 19.20
C GLU A 620 78.18 -78.46 20.49
N ARG A 621 77.38 -78.56 21.56
CA ARG A 621 77.84 -79.11 22.84
C ARG A 621 78.11 -80.60 22.72
N THR A 622 77.19 -81.34 22.14
CA THR A 622 77.32 -82.78 21.89
C THR A 622 78.39 -83.07 20.86
N LEU A 623 78.57 -82.20 19.84
CA LEU A 623 79.70 -82.25 18.92
C LEU A 623 81.04 -82.13 19.65
N ALA A 624 81.20 -81.13 20.52
CA ALA A 624 82.44 -80.92 21.27
C ALA A 624 82.78 -82.14 22.14
N VAL A 625 81.76 -82.75 22.77
CA VAL A 625 81.93 -84.01 23.51
C VAL A 625 82.43 -85.12 22.57
N CYS A 626 81.79 -85.32 21.42
CA CYS A 626 82.21 -86.33 20.45
C CYS A 626 83.64 -86.09 19.92
N LEU A 627 84.03 -84.84 19.66
CA LEU A 627 85.38 -84.47 19.22
C LEU A 627 86.44 -84.71 20.31
N SER A 628 86.11 -84.47 21.59
CA SER A 628 87.04 -84.74 22.69
C SER A 628 87.41 -86.23 22.82
N LEU A 629 86.50 -87.11 22.41
CA LEU A 629 86.73 -88.56 22.39
C LEU A 629 87.68 -89.00 21.26
N LEU A 630 87.94 -88.12 20.28
CA LEU A 630 88.93 -88.35 19.22
C LEU A 630 90.36 -88.02 19.66
N GLY A 631 90.57 -87.29 20.77
CA GLY A 631 91.84 -86.63 21.12
C GLY A 631 92.48 -87.00 22.47
N GLY A 632 92.33 -88.23 22.98
CA GLY A 632 92.98 -88.68 24.23
C GLY A 632 94.09 -89.72 24.03
N PRO A 633 95.35 -89.49 24.46
CA PRO A 633 96.48 -90.41 24.25
C PRO A 633 96.47 -91.64 25.18
N ALA A 634 97.10 -92.71 24.69
CA ALA A 634 97.28 -94.01 25.34
C ALA A 634 98.06 -93.93 26.67
N GLY A 635 97.59 -94.65 27.70
CA GLY A 635 98.29 -94.86 28.96
C GLY A 635 97.45 -95.58 30.00
N ALA A 636 97.80 -96.85 30.27
CA ALA A 636 97.22 -97.77 31.27
C ALA A 636 97.46 -97.26 32.73
N PRO A 637 97.01 -97.91 33.85
CA PRO A 637 97.01 -99.37 34.06
C PRO A 637 95.90 -100.02 34.93
N THR A 638 95.79 -101.33 34.70
CA THR A 638 95.39 -102.46 35.56
C THR A 638 94.78 -102.22 36.95
N ARG A 639 93.65 -102.90 37.21
CA ARG A 639 93.28 -103.34 38.57
C ARG A 639 93.01 -104.84 38.58
N GLY A 640 93.69 -105.50 39.52
CA GLY A 640 93.68 -106.93 39.73
C GLY A 640 92.56 -107.44 40.63
N LYS A 641 92.56 -108.77 40.71
CA LYS A 641 91.71 -109.71 41.45
C LYS A 641 91.31 -109.32 42.88
N ARG A 642 90.04 -109.64 43.20
CA ARG A 642 89.48 -110.38 44.37
C ARG A 642 87.97 -110.45 44.08
N ARG A 643 87.26 -111.58 44.09
CA ARG A 643 87.48 -112.95 44.53
C ARG A 643 86.83 -113.91 43.53
#